data_AF-A0A8T6W9J3-F1
#
_entry.id   AF-A0A8T6W9J3-F1
#
_cell.length_a   1.000
_cell.length_b   1.000
_cell.length_c   1.000
_cell.angle_alpha   90.00
_cell.angle_beta   90.00
_cell.angle_gamma   90.00
#
_symmetry.space_group_name_H-M   'P 1'
#
loop_
_entity.id
_entity.type
_entity.pdbx_description
1 polymer ?
#
loop_
_entity_poly.entity_id
_entity_poly.type
_entity_poly.pdbx_seq_one_letter_code
_entity_poly.pdbx_strand_id
1 'polypeptide(L)'
;MSATSELTVEQEERIKSELREFIQNFTAVSEKGETKKKYREKLVEIAYDSEKRSLVVDYPDLALDRPEIATTLYSNPKKIIQTFKSALRESLEIVNEDLEGPEIRKHRVRIKGIKKEVKIRDLFRADLIGKLVSFKGIIVKATKVRPKLTRGMFKCKSCGHEFPHSFPSGFFHTPRICPEDGCDNTRSFKLLKQGREFEEFQTLTLQESPEEVPPGELPQSIPVRVKGDLAGKARPGERVTVYGILDVYPMRKLREGVNPLFNVFVESSYIKSEERGEEEVTLAEAEKQKIKELKGDPKLEEKIIKSIAPSIYGYEEIKKAIAAALFGGVHKELADGTELRDTVNLLLIGDPGTGKSQILKYAAKSSPRGLYTSGKGSSAAGLTAAVVKAENEWSLEAGALILADKGVACIDEFDKMSDKDRRSLHEAMEQLSYHPSTEITLANGNLVNIGNFVDRMFEQNHERIVDGVNCQILPLSENIPVLSTDFETLRPVNIDRLSRHKAPDYFYKIQFSNGRSVFVTPEHPMFVYDSGITTVNPSQLSVGEFVPAPREVLYEADEISLDVDFNSGHKPVHLPDTITSSLAYFLGYLATEGYSYDGSAAEVGLSNSDPTIISHMIDVIESTFHIEPLDYTEENRTIQIISRTLFDYLESNFPNLMKKSYEKRIPRLLFACPEEIRIAFLNAAFIGDGSVETETCAYSTNSKGLAHDYQDLLLTLGIHTRIHSEEYEYSNENKSRYRYKVYIRGDSLEHFASTVIPENTNGKFEKYRSKLNNLILRSKQTNRKRDNLPGQVATIIKDCLKALGLTYDGSLYQHIEHGYSINIEVVKDYLKILKEKYKVLLDLQIASDIRKLRGVTGYSQNQIAQIAGTTRGAVNYYEREGYSDERQVQVLSKVEHGLNSHLRQIKDKIDYLEKLCSFRWLKVKSIEKVPNSGKYKTDWVYDITVEPTRNFISQGVILHNTVSIAKAGIVATLNARTSIVAAANPKFGRYLPDREISENITLPMTILSRFDLIFVVRDIPQTERDKAMASHILGLHSKEFRPSPVFSPNFLKKYIRYAREYITPTFTKAAHEKLLDFYLRLRDSSKSGSGMGPIAITVRQLEALVRLSEAHARMLLREEVREYSADFAIELMKKSLFQVAQESGTETLDIDKISSTGISHKKRARYAVVLDIIKEKEEEFAEGVPLRTILEEAKKKGIENAFVKDILKREKKRGGIYEPSQNHYKVVP
;
A
#
# COMPACT_ATOMS: atom_id res chain seq x y z
N MET A 1 6.47 54.98 26.95
CA MET A 1 7.64 55.61 27.60
C MET A 1 7.87 54.93 28.94
N SER A 2 8.88 54.07 29.01
CA SER A 2 9.55 53.60 30.22
C SER A 2 10.96 53.23 29.77
N ALA A 3 11.96 53.89 30.35
CA ALA A 3 13.34 53.93 29.91
C ALA A 3 13.91 52.54 29.59
N THR A 4 14.35 52.35 28.34
CA THR A 4 15.42 51.40 28.04
C THR A 4 16.69 51.97 28.66
N SER A 5 16.97 51.62 29.91
CA SER A 5 18.29 51.82 30.51
C SER A 5 19.29 51.08 29.63
N GLU A 6 20.06 51.83 28.84
CA GLU A 6 21.25 51.28 28.20
C GLU A 6 22.18 50.82 29.32
N LEU A 7 22.50 49.52 29.31
CA LEU A 7 23.55 49.01 30.18
C LEU A 7 24.85 49.73 29.79
N THR A 8 25.54 50.31 30.77
CA THR A 8 26.87 50.90 30.51
C THR A 8 27.85 49.79 30.12
N VAL A 9 28.92 50.12 29.38
CA VAL A 9 29.95 49.13 28.97
C VAL A 9 30.50 48.36 30.18
N GLU A 10 30.65 49.04 31.32
CA GLU A 10 31.06 48.45 32.60
C GLU A 10 30.05 47.42 33.13
N GLN A 11 28.74 47.69 32.97
CA GLN A 11 27.69 46.73 33.36
C GLN A 11 27.68 45.51 32.44
N GLU A 12 27.98 45.67 31.15
CA GLU A 12 28.08 44.54 30.23
C GLU A 12 29.29 43.63 30.53
N GLU A 13 30.45 44.21 30.86
CA GLU A 13 31.63 43.46 31.27
C GLU A 13 31.42 42.74 32.61
N ARG A 14 30.76 43.40 33.57
CA ARG A 14 30.38 42.79 34.84
C ARG A 14 29.40 41.62 34.64
N ILE A 15 28.35 41.79 33.83
CA ILE A 15 27.42 40.70 33.54
C ILE A 15 28.15 39.55 32.83
N LYS A 16 29.09 39.84 31.94
CA LYS A 16 29.90 38.83 31.24
C LYS A 16 30.77 38.01 32.20
N SER A 17 31.43 38.64 33.17
CA SER A 17 32.25 37.93 34.16
C SER A 17 31.41 37.07 35.09
N GLU A 18 30.28 37.60 35.57
CA GLU A 18 29.34 36.87 36.42
C GLU A 18 28.73 35.64 35.70
N LEU A 19 28.40 35.77 34.41
CA LEU A 19 27.91 34.66 33.60
C LEU A 19 28.98 33.58 33.36
N ARG A 20 30.25 33.98 33.21
CA ARG A 20 31.36 33.05 33.10
C ARG A 20 31.56 32.26 34.39
N GLU A 21 31.49 32.92 35.55
CA GLU A 21 31.52 32.24 36.84
C GLU A 21 30.39 31.22 36.99
N PHE A 22 29.18 31.60 36.59
CA PHE A 22 28.02 30.70 36.60
C PHE A 22 28.27 29.43 35.77
N ILE A 23 28.78 29.57 34.54
CA ILE A 23 29.10 28.43 33.66
C ILE A 23 30.15 27.50 34.30
N GLN A 24 31.15 28.06 35.00
CA GLN A 24 32.28 27.30 35.53
C GLN A 24 32.04 26.68 36.92
N ASN A 25 31.21 27.30 37.76
CA ASN A 25 31.11 26.99 39.18
C ASN A 25 29.72 26.56 39.66
N PHE A 26 28.67 26.65 38.84
CA PHE A 26 27.35 26.20 39.25
C PHE A 26 27.34 24.69 39.55
N THR A 27 26.86 24.34 40.75
CA THR A 27 26.75 22.96 41.22
C THR A 27 25.29 22.56 41.34
N ALA A 28 24.97 21.35 40.86
CA ALA A 28 23.66 20.74 41.03
C ALA A 28 23.82 19.40 41.75
N VAL A 29 22.86 19.08 42.62
CA VAL A 29 22.78 17.77 43.27
C VAL A 29 22.11 16.80 42.29
N SER A 30 22.80 15.73 41.92
CA SER A 30 22.24 14.65 41.09
C SER A 30 21.19 13.85 41.86
N GLU A 31 20.30 13.12 41.18
CA GLU A 31 19.32 12.19 41.80
C GLU A 31 19.96 11.13 42.71
N LYS A 32 21.28 10.91 42.59
CA LYS A 32 22.09 10.02 43.43
C LYS A 32 22.78 10.71 44.63
N GLY A 33 22.52 12.01 44.87
CA GLY A 33 23.09 12.76 46.00
C GLY A 33 24.51 13.32 45.80
N GLU A 34 25.11 13.16 44.62
CA GLU A 34 26.43 13.71 44.29
C GLU A 34 26.32 15.16 43.79
N THR A 35 27.11 16.09 44.34
CA THR A 35 27.27 17.46 43.84
C THR A 35 28.21 17.49 42.64
N LYS A 36 27.68 17.80 41.44
CA LYS A 36 28.45 17.91 40.19
C LYS A 36 28.37 19.30 39.59
N LYS A 37 29.44 19.71 38.89
CA LYS A 37 29.50 20.98 38.14
C LYS A 37 28.77 20.84 36.80
N LYS A 38 27.44 20.94 36.84
CA LYS A 38 26.50 20.63 35.75
C LYS A 38 26.84 21.26 34.40
N TYR A 39 27.21 22.54 34.37
CA TYR A 39 27.48 23.24 33.10
C TYR A 39 28.93 23.08 32.63
N ARG A 40 29.88 22.84 33.53
CA ARG A 40 31.28 22.60 33.19
C ARG A 40 31.49 21.25 32.49
N GLU A 41 30.84 20.19 32.97
CA GLU A 41 30.88 18.87 32.31
C GLU A 41 30.32 18.95 30.89
N LYS A 42 29.17 19.63 30.72
CA LYS A 42 28.58 19.88 29.39
C LYS A 42 29.48 20.72 28.48
N LEU A 43 30.20 21.67 29.05
CA LEU A 43 31.13 22.50 28.29
C LEU A 43 32.35 21.70 27.82
N VAL A 44 32.85 20.76 28.63
CA VAL A 44 33.87 19.78 28.22
C VAL A 44 33.33 18.88 27.11
N GLU A 45 32.10 18.34 27.24
CA GLU A 45 31.49 17.55 26.16
C GLU A 45 31.40 18.34 24.85
N ILE A 46 30.93 19.58 24.90
CA ILE A 46 30.81 20.46 23.73
C ILE A 46 32.17 20.79 23.11
N ALA A 47 33.23 20.92 23.93
CA ALA A 47 34.57 21.28 23.45
C ALA A 47 35.26 20.13 22.70
N TYR A 48 34.88 18.86 22.94
CA TYR A 48 35.46 17.68 22.30
C TYR A 48 34.53 17.00 21.28
N ASP A 49 33.21 17.20 21.38
CA ASP A 49 32.20 16.61 20.49
C ASP A 49 31.72 17.63 19.44
N SER A 50 32.18 17.48 18.20
CA SER A 50 31.87 18.40 17.09
C SER A 50 30.39 18.43 16.66
N GLU A 51 29.59 17.43 17.08
CA GLU A 51 28.15 17.38 16.82
C GLU A 51 27.35 18.25 17.81
N LYS A 52 27.85 18.45 19.04
CA LYS A 52 27.16 19.18 20.10
C LYS A 52 27.51 20.67 20.10
N ARG A 53 26.77 21.45 19.30
CA ARG A 53 27.03 22.89 19.11
C ARG A 53 26.30 23.84 20.07
N SER A 54 25.51 23.34 21.02
CA SER A 54 24.71 24.20 21.89
C SER A 54 24.75 23.85 23.38
N LEU A 55 25.02 24.87 24.21
CA LEU A 55 24.89 24.81 25.66
C LEU A 55 23.44 25.15 26.06
N VAL A 56 22.72 24.14 26.56
CA VAL A 56 21.36 24.31 27.08
C VAL A 56 21.42 24.70 28.56
N VAL A 57 20.95 25.90 28.86
CA VAL A 57 20.90 26.51 30.20
C VAL A 57 19.46 26.53 30.70
N ASP A 58 19.27 26.07 31.94
CA ASP A 58 17.97 26.09 32.61
C ASP A 58 17.74 27.47 33.25
N TYR A 59 16.66 28.16 32.88
CA TYR A 59 16.27 29.44 33.47
C TYR A 59 16.11 29.37 35.00
N PRO A 60 15.55 28.30 35.60
CA PRO A 60 15.48 28.17 37.05
C PRO A 60 16.85 28.16 37.73
N ASP A 61 17.86 27.53 37.12
CA ASP A 61 19.22 27.48 37.67
C ASP A 61 19.84 28.88 37.70
N LEU A 62 19.66 29.65 36.61
CA LEU A 62 20.13 31.03 36.55
C LEU A 62 19.38 31.92 37.55
N ALA A 63 18.07 31.70 37.74
CA ALA A 63 17.27 32.46 38.69
C ALA A 63 17.63 32.15 40.16
N LEU A 64 18.11 30.94 40.45
CA LEU A 64 18.57 30.53 41.78
C LEU A 64 19.93 31.15 42.14
N ASP A 65 20.90 31.13 41.20
CA ASP A 65 22.24 31.66 41.44
C ASP A 65 22.29 33.20 41.30
N ARG A 66 21.68 33.75 40.24
CA ARG A 66 21.75 35.17 39.85
C ARG A 66 20.37 35.73 39.44
N PRO A 67 19.52 36.13 40.40
CA PRO A 67 18.16 36.58 40.11
C PRO A 67 18.10 37.85 39.25
N GLU A 68 19.03 38.80 39.43
CA GLU A 68 19.05 40.08 38.69
C GLU A 68 19.28 39.88 37.19
N ILE A 69 20.18 38.97 36.82
CA ILE A 69 20.47 38.61 35.43
C ILE A 69 19.24 37.89 34.85
N ALA A 70 18.60 36.99 35.61
CA ALA A 70 17.41 36.27 35.18
C ALA A 70 16.20 37.18 34.93
N THR A 71 15.99 38.22 35.74
CA THR A 71 14.92 39.22 35.50
C THR A 71 15.21 40.05 34.26
N THR A 72 16.46 40.44 34.06
CA THR A 72 16.87 41.24 32.90
C THR A 72 16.81 40.41 31.61
N LEU A 73 17.07 39.09 31.70
CA LEU A 73 16.95 38.15 30.59
C LEU A 73 15.50 37.99 30.12
N TYR A 74 14.54 38.09 31.04
CA TYR A 74 13.12 38.07 30.69
C TYR A 74 12.67 39.35 29.97
N SER A 75 13.14 40.52 30.42
CA SER A 75 12.77 41.82 29.86
C SER A 75 13.53 42.20 28.59
N ASN A 76 14.81 41.87 28.48
CA ASN A 76 15.67 42.21 27.34
C ASN A 76 16.60 41.04 26.94
N PRO A 77 16.04 39.94 26.41
CA PRO A 77 16.78 38.73 26.10
C PRO A 77 17.84 38.90 25.01
N LYS A 78 17.63 39.77 24.01
CA LYS A 78 18.52 39.88 22.85
C LYS A 78 19.94 40.29 23.23
N LYS A 79 20.08 41.32 24.08
CA LYS A 79 21.40 41.81 24.53
C LYS A 79 22.10 40.80 25.44
N ILE A 80 21.39 40.25 26.43
CA ILE A 80 21.99 39.27 27.36
C ILE A 80 22.43 38.00 26.64
N ILE A 81 21.65 37.48 25.69
CA ILE A 81 22.06 36.30 24.90
C ILE A 81 23.34 36.59 24.10
N GLN A 82 23.57 37.82 23.64
CA GLN A 82 24.83 38.21 23.00
C GLN A 82 25.99 38.22 24.00
N THR A 83 25.80 38.80 25.18
CA THR A 83 26.80 38.78 26.27
C THR A 83 27.11 37.35 26.71
N PHE A 84 26.09 36.50 26.83
CA PHE A 84 26.22 35.08 27.19
C PHE A 84 26.99 34.29 26.13
N LYS A 85 26.77 34.60 24.84
CA LYS A 85 27.57 34.02 23.75
C LYS A 85 29.04 34.42 23.89
N SER A 86 29.34 35.67 24.20
CA SER A 86 30.72 36.12 24.43
C SER A 86 31.36 35.43 25.64
N ALA A 87 30.63 35.26 26.75
CA ALA A 87 31.10 34.52 27.92
C ALA A 87 31.33 33.02 27.65
N LEU A 88 30.48 32.41 26.82
CA LEU A 88 30.64 31.02 26.38
C LEU A 88 31.91 30.83 25.55
N ARG A 89 32.24 31.78 24.66
CA ARG A 89 33.44 31.72 23.83
C ARG A 89 34.71 31.70 24.66
N GLU A 90 34.86 32.64 25.59
CA GLU A 90 35.99 32.65 26.50
C GLU A 90 36.07 31.38 27.35
N SER A 91 34.91 30.85 27.75
CA SER A 91 34.86 29.62 28.54
C SER A 91 35.32 28.39 27.74
N LEU A 92 35.05 28.34 26.43
CA LEU A 92 35.50 27.29 25.53
C LEU A 92 37.00 27.39 25.22
N GLU A 93 37.50 28.61 25.01
CA GLU A 93 38.94 28.88 24.81
C GLU A 93 39.79 28.42 26.00
N ILE A 94 39.26 28.49 27.22
CA ILE A 94 39.94 28.01 28.44
C ILE A 94 40.00 26.48 28.53
N VAL A 95 38.99 25.80 27.97
CA VAL A 95 38.87 24.34 28.10
C VAL A 95 39.62 23.60 26.98
N ASN A 96 39.71 24.20 25.80
CA ASN A 96 40.44 23.63 24.68
C ASN A 96 41.12 24.74 23.86
N GLU A 97 42.46 24.82 23.96
CA GLU A 97 43.29 25.82 23.28
C GLU A 97 43.39 25.56 21.76
N ASP A 98 43.10 24.34 21.29
CA ASP A 98 43.20 23.94 19.87
C ASP A 98 41.98 24.34 19.03
N LEU A 99 40.92 24.91 19.62
CA LEU A 99 39.70 25.31 18.91
C LEU A 99 39.92 26.61 18.12
N GLU A 100 39.81 26.55 16.79
CA GLU A 100 39.93 27.73 15.94
C GLU A 100 38.72 28.69 16.05
N GLY A 101 38.96 29.99 15.84
CA GLY A 101 37.94 31.05 15.89
C GLY A 101 36.62 30.82 15.11
N PRO A 102 36.60 30.23 13.89
CA PRO A 102 35.34 29.92 13.19
C PRO A 102 34.55 28.74 13.79
N GLU A 103 35.22 27.76 14.42
CA GLU A 103 34.58 26.65 15.14
C GLU A 103 33.90 27.15 16.43
N ILE A 104 34.60 28.00 17.19
CA ILE A 104 34.09 28.62 18.42
C ILE A 104 32.81 29.43 18.16
N ARG A 105 32.71 30.11 17.02
CA ARG A 105 31.53 30.93 16.66
C ARG A 105 30.28 30.13 16.31
N LYS A 106 30.41 28.85 15.98
CA LYS A 106 29.26 27.96 15.73
C LYS A 106 28.48 27.64 17.02
N HIS A 107 29.12 27.78 18.19
CA HIS A 107 28.54 27.46 19.48
C HIS A 107 27.44 28.44 19.93
N ARG A 108 26.37 27.91 20.54
CA ARG A 108 25.17 28.67 20.95
C ARG A 108 24.78 28.43 22.39
N VAL A 109 24.17 29.45 22.97
CA VAL A 109 23.48 29.36 24.26
C VAL A 109 21.99 29.22 23.99
N ARG A 110 21.35 28.23 24.59
CA ARG A 110 19.91 27.96 24.48
C ARG A 110 19.30 27.99 25.87
N ILE A 111 18.18 28.69 26.05
CA ILE A 111 17.53 28.86 27.36
C ILE A 111 16.25 28.04 27.39
N LYS A 112 16.05 27.23 28.44
CA LYS A 112 14.83 26.43 28.67
C LYS A 112 14.21 26.72 30.05
N GLY A 113 12.94 26.34 30.26
CA GLY A 113 12.35 26.23 31.60
C GLY A 113 11.77 27.53 32.18
N ILE A 114 11.20 28.39 31.34
CA ILE A 114 10.50 29.62 31.78
C ILE A 114 9.12 29.26 32.32
N LYS A 115 8.81 29.68 33.55
CA LYS A 115 7.58 29.29 34.27
C LYS A 115 6.27 29.84 33.68
N LYS A 116 6.30 30.90 32.87
CA LYS A 116 5.09 31.57 32.38
C LYS A 116 4.77 31.15 30.95
N GLU A 117 3.95 30.11 30.82
CA GLU A 117 3.41 29.67 29.52
C GLU A 117 2.29 30.60 29.05
N VAL A 118 2.37 31.00 27.78
CA VAL A 118 1.41 31.88 27.11
C VAL A 118 0.72 31.10 26.00
N LYS A 119 -0.59 31.29 25.80
CA LYS A 119 -1.30 30.71 24.67
C LYS A 119 -0.94 31.41 23.38
N ILE A 120 -0.93 30.70 22.24
CA ILE A 120 -0.57 31.28 20.93
C ILE A 120 -1.42 32.52 20.61
N ARG A 121 -2.70 32.49 20.94
CA ARG A 121 -3.61 33.63 20.78
C ARG A 121 -3.22 34.87 21.58
N ASP A 122 -2.68 34.68 22.78
CA ASP A 122 -2.26 35.78 23.65
C ASP A 122 -0.88 36.36 23.23
N LEU A 123 -0.14 35.68 22.35
CA LEU A 123 1.13 36.17 21.81
C LEU A 123 0.97 37.40 20.91
N PHE A 124 -0.22 37.64 20.36
CA PHE A 124 -0.48 38.82 19.52
C PHE A 124 -0.65 40.12 20.33
N ARG A 125 -0.53 40.08 21.66
CA ARG A 125 -0.58 41.26 22.53
C ARG A 125 0.73 42.04 22.48
N ALA A 126 0.63 43.37 22.41
CA ALA A 126 1.80 44.27 22.30
C ALA A 126 2.75 44.19 23.50
N ASP A 127 2.25 43.89 24.70
CA ASP A 127 3.04 43.88 25.96
C ASP A 127 4.14 42.81 26.01
N LEU A 128 4.07 41.81 25.12
CA LEU A 128 4.99 40.69 25.04
C LEU A 128 6.09 40.88 23.98
N ILE A 129 6.00 41.93 23.15
CA ILE A 129 6.99 42.19 22.09
C ILE A 129 8.36 42.46 22.72
N GLY A 130 9.39 41.79 22.22
CA GLY A 130 10.76 41.90 22.70
C GLY A 130 11.07 41.07 23.95
N LYS A 131 10.08 40.41 24.58
CA LYS A 131 10.26 39.58 25.78
C LYS A 131 10.44 38.10 25.41
N LEU A 132 10.99 37.35 26.37
CA LEU A 132 11.14 35.91 26.27
C LEU A 132 9.83 35.21 26.67
N VAL A 133 9.28 34.40 25.77
CA VAL A 133 7.99 33.71 25.92
C VAL A 133 8.15 32.20 25.76
N SER A 134 7.32 31.44 26.48
CA SER A 134 7.13 30.01 26.24
C SER A 134 5.67 29.75 25.83
N PHE A 135 5.48 28.93 24.80
CA PHE A 135 4.16 28.51 24.35
C PHE A 135 4.22 27.12 23.70
N LYS A 136 3.07 26.46 23.70
CA LYS A 136 2.88 25.13 23.10
C LYS A 136 2.12 25.25 21.80
N GLY A 137 2.50 24.42 20.84
CA GLY A 137 1.81 24.33 19.57
C GLY A 137 2.19 23.08 18.78
N ILE A 138 1.36 22.77 17.80
CA ILE A 138 1.63 21.70 16.83
C ILE A 138 2.31 22.34 15.62
N ILE A 139 3.41 21.75 15.16
CA ILE A 139 4.06 22.19 13.92
C ILE A 139 3.18 21.75 12.75
N VAL A 140 2.52 22.69 12.08
CA VAL A 140 1.69 22.37 10.90
C VAL A 140 2.53 22.33 9.64
N LYS A 141 3.52 23.22 9.57
CA LYS A 141 4.30 23.47 8.36
C LYS A 141 5.75 23.74 8.69
N ALA A 142 6.65 23.15 7.92
CA ALA A 142 8.08 23.40 7.98
C ALA A 142 8.61 23.77 6.59
N THR A 143 9.39 24.85 6.48
CA THR A 143 10.14 25.16 5.26
C THR A 143 11.38 24.28 5.14
N LYS A 144 11.96 24.18 3.94
CA LYS A 144 13.30 23.60 3.77
C LYS A 144 14.34 24.41 4.56
N VAL A 145 15.39 23.73 5.03
CA VAL A 145 16.52 24.37 5.71
C VAL A 145 17.34 25.13 4.66
N ARG A 146 17.63 26.40 4.91
CA ARG A 146 18.41 27.27 3.99
C ARG A 146 19.60 27.91 4.68
N PRO A 147 20.73 28.12 3.99
CA PRO A 147 21.85 28.87 4.53
C PRO A 147 21.53 30.38 4.55
N LYS A 148 21.62 30.99 5.72
CA LYS A 148 21.52 32.45 5.92
C LYS A 148 22.92 33.03 6.13
N LEU A 149 23.30 34.01 5.32
CA LEU A 149 24.57 34.72 5.48
C LEU A 149 24.54 35.57 6.77
N THR A 150 25.43 35.28 7.71
CA THR A 150 25.57 36.03 8.97
C THR A 150 26.72 37.04 8.90
N ARG A 151 27.82 36.65 8.25
CA ARG A 151 29.02 37.47 8.05
C ARG A 151 29.51 37.32 6.62
N GLY A 152 29.64 38.44 5.93
CA GLY A 152 30.17 38.52 4.58
C GLY A 152 31.57 39.13 4.59
N MET A 153 32.50 38.58 3.80
CA MET A 153 33.78 39.21 3.53
C MET A 153 33.62 40.23 2.39
N PHE A 154 33.91 41.50 2.65
CA PHE A 154 33.78 42.58 1.67
C PHE A 154 35.14 43.10 1.26
N LYS A 155 35.30 43.34 -0.04
CA LYS A 155 36.46 44.03 -0.62
C LYS A 155 36.07 45.44 -1.00
N CYS A 156 36.80 46.42 -0.49
CA CYS A 156 36.69 47.80 -0.94
C CYS A 156 37.21 47.91 -2.38
N LYS A 157 36.41 48.47 -3.30
CA LYS A 157 36.86 48.67 -4.69
C LYS A 157 37.91 49.78 -4.83
N SER A 158 37.99 50.70 -3.87
CA SER A 158 38.91 51.85 -3.91
C SER A 158 40.29 51.54 -3.32
N CYS A 159 40.37 50.91 -2.15
CA CYS A 159 41.66 50.58 -1.50
C CYS A 159 42.04 49.10 -1.56
N GLY A 160 41.17 48.22 -2.07
CA GLY A 160 41.43 46.79 -2.15
C GLY A 160 41.39 46.05 -0.81
N HIS A 161 41.23 46.74 0.33
CA HIS A 161 41.16 46.15 1.67
C HIS A 161 39.98 45.18 1.80
N GLU A 162 40.24 44.01 2.37
CA GLU A 162 39.26 42.96 2.59
C GLU A 162 38.91 42.89 4.07
N PHE A 163 37.66 43.20 4.40
CA PHE A 163 37.20 43.22 5.77
C PHE A 163 35.90 42.43 5.95
N PRO A 164 35.74 41.75 7.09
CA PRO A 164 34.51 41.08 7.43
C PRO A 164 33.45 42.08 7.91
N HIS A 165 32.20 41.93 7.45
CA HIS A 165 31.05 42.68 7.95
C HIS A 165 29.94 41.72 8.37
N SER A 166 29.42 41.92 9.58
CA SER A 166 28.29 41.15 10.12
C SER A 166 26.98 41.92 9.93
N PHE A 167 25.85 41.22 9.88
CA PHE A 167 24.52 41.82 9.68
C PHE A 167 23.62 41.65 10.92
N PRO A 168 23.73 42.50 11.96
CA PRO A 168 22.94 42.37 13.20
C PRO A 168 21.43 42.50 12.98
N SER A 169 21.01 43.34 12.04
CA SER A 169 19.61 43.55 11.68
C SER A 169 19.02 42.41 10.84
N GLY A 170 19.86 41.48 10.37
CA GLY A 170 19.45 40.35 9.53
C GLY A 170 19.04 40.71 8.10
N PHE A 171 19.05 42.00 7.74
CA PHE A 171 18.87 42.50 6.39
C PHE A 171 20.23 42.72 5.72
N PHE A 172 20.32 42.36 4.44
CA PHE A 172 21.52 42.61 3.66
C PHE A 172 21.66 44.11 3.41
N HIS A 173 22.68 44.71 4.01
CA HIS A 173 23.10 46.08 3.75
C HIS A 173 24.57 46.07 3.42
N THR A 174 24.96 46.73 2.32
CA THR A 174 26.38 46.96 2.07
C THR A 174 26.95 47.87 3.16
N PRO A 175 28.19 47.62 3.63
CA PRO A 175 28.84 48.52 4.58
C PRO A 175 28.86 49.94 4.01
N ARG A 176 28.73 50.95 4.88
CA ARG A 176 28.64 52.37 4.49
C ARG A 176 29.99 53.08 4.47
N ILE A 177 30.99 52.53 5.15
CA ILE A 177 32.31 53.13 5.35
C ILE A 177 33.35 51.99 5.30
N CYS A 178 34.50 52.27 4.70
CA CYS A 178 35.65 51.36 4.70
C CYS A 178 36.39 51.48 6.05
N PRO A 179 36.74 50.37 6.73
CA PRO A 179 37.44 50.40 8.02
C PRO A 179 38.93 50.72 7.94
N GLU A 180 39.49 50.91 6.74
CA GLU A 180 40.91 51.26 6.54
C GLU A 180 41.14 52.77 6.75
N ASP A 181 42.09 53.12 7.61
CA ASP A 181 42.49 54.50 7.87
C ASP A 181 43.08 55.13 6.60
N GLY A 182 42.38 56.14 6.04
CA GLY A 182 42.78 56.86 4.82
C GLY A 182 41.95 56.58 3.56
N CYS A 183 40.83 55.84 3.64
CA CYS A 183 39.94 55.56 2.51
C CYS A 183 38.52 56.15 2.67
N ASP A 184 38.19 57.21 1.92
CA ASP A 184 36.87 57.89 1.92
C ASP A 184 35.76 57.15 1.11
N ASN A 185 35.95 55.87 0.79
CA ASN A 185 34.97 55.14 -0.02
C ASN A 185 33.72 54.78 0.78
N THR A 186 32.58 55.34 0.36
CA THR A 186 31.28 55.19 1.05
C THR A 186 30.24 54.37 0.29
N ARG A 187 30.54 53.91 -0.93
CA ARG A 187 29.51 53.34 -1.83
C ARG A 187 29.87 52.02 -2.52
N SER A 188 31.15 51.68 -2.68
CA SER A 188 31.56 50.62 -3.60
C SER A 188 32.28 49.43 -2.93
N PHE A 189 31.48 48.51 -2.37
CA PHE A 189 31.96 47.28 -1.73
C PHE A 189 31.54 46.04 -2.52
N LYS A 190 32.46 45.10 -2.73
CA LYS A 190 32.20 43.81 -3.40
C LYS A 190 32.20 42.68 -2.37
N LEU A 191 31.11 41.92 -2.30
CA LEU A 191 31.05 40.72 -1.44
C LEU A 191 31.86 39.58 -2.07
N LEU A 192 32.97 39.18 -1.44
CA LEU A 192 33.82 38.08 -1.88
C LEU A 192 33.13 36.73 -1.66
N LYS A 193 33.49 35.71 -2.46
CA LYS A 193 32.96 34.33 -2.29
C LYS A 193 33.65 33.59 -1.14
N GLN A 194 34.94 33.86 -0.91
CA GLN A 194 35.75 33.29 0.18
C GLN A 194 35.50 34.07 1.49
N GLY A 195 35.53 33.38 2.64
CA GLY A 195 35.35 34.00 3.97
C GLY A 195 33.90 34.34 4.36
N ARG A 196 32.89 33.79 3.65
CA ARG A 196 31.47 33.93 4.04
C ARG A 196 31.12 32.93 5.13
N GLU A 197 30.49 33.40 6.20
CA GLU A 197 29.91 32.54 7.23
C GLU A 197 28.40 32.40 6.98
N PHE A 198 27.94 31.16 6.83
CA PHE A 198 26.53 30.80 6.69
C PHE A 198 26.03 30.10 7.94
N GLU A 199 24.74 30.25 8.20
CA GLU A 199 24.05 29.61 9.31
C GLU A 199 22.77 28.93 8.79
N GLU A 200 22.45 27.72 9.27
CA GLU A 200 21.18 27.09 8.91
C GLU A 200 19.98 27.92 9.44
N PHE A 201 19.01 28.15 8.58
CA PHE A 201 17.79 28.88 8.88
C PHE A 201 16.58 28.09 8.40
N GLN A 202 15.56 28.00 9.24
CA GLN A 202 14.30 27.35 8.92
C GLN A 202 13.14 28.14 9.52
N THR A 203 11.98 28.15 8.87
CA THR A 203 10.75 28.71 9.44
C THR A 203 9.75 27.58 9.66
N LEU A 204 9.30 27.44 10.90
CA LEU A 204 8.24 26.52 11.32
C LEU A 204 6.97 27.33 11.56
N THR A 205 5.82 26.81 11.19
CA THR A 205 4.52 27.40 11.53
C THR A 205 3.88 26.54 12.60
N LEU A 206 3.69 27.12 13.78
CA LEU A 206 3.06 26.45 14.91
C LEU A 206 1.62 26.88 15.03
N GLN A 207 0.72 25.92 15.24
CA GLN A 207 -0.71 26.15 15.44
C GLN A 207 -1.12 25.78 16.86
N GLU A 208 -2.12 26.49 17.38
CA GLU A 208 -2.76 26.18 18.65
C GLU A 208 -3.39 24.77 18.60
N SER A 209 -3.29 24.04 19.71
CA SER A 209 -3.89 22.71 19.81
C SER A 209 -5.41 22.83 19.67
N PRO A 210 -6.08 22.02 18.82
CA PRO A 210 -7.54 22.08 18.63
C PRO A 210 -8.37 21.94 19.91
N GLU A 211 -7.78 21.35 20.96
CA GLU A 211 -8.40 21.16 22.28
C GLU A 211 -8.50 22.46 23.10
N GLU A 212 -7.64 23.45 22.82
CA GLU A 212 -7.57 24.72 23.56
C GLU A 212 -8.40 25.83 22.92
N VAL A 213 -8.85 25.61 21.68
CA VAL A 213 -9.62 26.59 20.90
C VAL A 213 -11.06 26.65 21.40
N PRO A 214 -11.58 27.85 21.74
CA PRO A 214 -12.99 28.04 22.05
C PRO A 214 -13.90 27.65 20.88
N PRO A 215 -15.10 27.11 21.16
CA PRO A 215 -16.03 26.68 20.12
C PRO A 215 -16.47 27.89 19.25
N GLY A 216 -16.32 27.74 17.93
CA GLY A 216 -16.73 28.75 16.93
C GLY A 216 -15.59 29.62 16.40
N GLU A 217 -14.38 29.52 16.94
CA GLU A 217 -13.22 30.27 16.47
C GLU A 217 -12.21 29.41 15.71
N LEU A 218 -11.44 30.04 14.83
CA LEU A 218 -10.40 29.36 14.07
C LEU A 218 -9.11 29.27 14.89
N PRO A 219 -8.41 28.11 14.88
CA PRO A 219 -7.09 27.97 15.50
C PRO A 219 -6.10 28.95 14.87
N GLN A 220 -5.41 29.72 15.70
CA GLN A 220 -4.39 30.65 15.23
C GLN A 220 -3.03 29.96 15.06
N SER A 221 -2.22 30.50 14.15
CA SER A 221 -0.86 30.01 13.90
C SER A 221 0.16 31.14 13.94
N ILE A 222 1.35 30.84 14.45
CA ILE A 222 2.45 31.80 14.55
C ILE A 222 3.72 31.24 13.86
N PRO A 223 4.44 32.04 13.04
CA PRO A 223 5.70 31.62 12.46
C PRO A 223 6.84 31.71 13.49
N VAL A 224 7.56 30.60 13.63
CA VAL A 224 8.73 30.44 14.49
C VAL A 224 9.97 30.28 13.62
N ARG A 225 10.94 31.18 13.79
CA ARG A 225 12.24 31.13 13.09
C ARG A 225 13.24 30.33 13.91
N VAL A 226 13.85 29.36 13.27
CA VAL A 226 14.80 28.40 13.85
C VAL A 226 16.15 28.57 13.17
N LYS A 227 17.21 28.42 13.96
CA LYS A 227 18.57 28.83 13.65
C LYS A 227 19.59 27.79 14.14
N GLY A 228 20.58 27.48 13.30
CA GLY A 228 21.69 26.57 13.62
C GLY A 228 21.22 25.13 13.87
N ASP A 229 21.71 24.53 14.96
CA ASP A 229 21.51 23.12 15.36
C ASP A 229 20.06 22.70 15.68
N LEU A 230 19.08 23.61 15.69
CA LEU A 230 17.67 23.25 15.78
C LEU A 230 16.98 23.16 14.41
N ALA A 231 17.59 23.69 13.36
CA ALA A 231 17.04 23.61 12.01
C ALA A 231 17.11 22.14 11.54
N GLY A 232 16.00 21.65 10.98
CA GLY A 232 15.88 20.26 10.53
C GLY A 232 15.54 19.24 11.62
N LYS A 233 15.56 19.61 12.92
CA LYS A 233 15.23 18.68 14.02
C LYS A 233 13.74 18.46 14.22
N ALA A 234 12.93 19.52 14.09
CA ALA A 234 11.50 19.44 14.40
C ALA A 234 10.67 19.13 13.14
N ARG A 235 9.74 18.18 13.25
CA ARG A 235 8.95 17.68 12.11
C ARG A 235 7.50 18.18 12.13
N PRO A 236 6.84 18.35 10.95
CA PRO A 236 5.40 18.59 10.90
C PRO A 236 4.61 17.48 11.60
N GLY A 237 3.62 17.87 12.40
CA GLY A 237 2.82 16.98 13.25
C GLY A 237 3.31 16.89 14.70
N GLU A 238 4.56 17.27 15.00
CA GLU A 238 5.08 17.24 16.36
C GLU A 238 4.47 18.35 17.22
N ARG A 239 4.13 17.99 18.47
CA ARG A 239 3.85 18.95 19.54
C ARG A 239 5.17 19.40 20.11
N VAL A 240 5.39 20.70 20.15
CA VAL A 240 6.62 21.28 20.64
C VAL A 240 6.31 22.42 21.59
N THR A 241 7.12 22.52 22.64
CA THR A 241 7.17 23.73 23.48
C THR A 241 8.30 24.60 22.96
N VAL A 242 7.95 25.79 22.46
CA VAL A 242 8.93 26.75 21.95
C VAL A 242 9.22 27.77 23.02
N TYR A 243 10.50 27.93 23.33
CA TYR A 243 11.04 29.03 24.12
C TYR A 243 11.69 29.99 23.14
N GLY A 244 11.19 31.22 23.07
CA GLY A 244 11.67 32.17 22.07
C GLY A 244 11.37 33.62 22.41
N ILE A 245 11.94 34.51 21.62
CA ILE A 245 11.75 35.95 21.75
C ILE A 245 10.67 36.35 20.75
N LEU A 246 9.62 37.01 21.22
CA LEU A 246 8.60 37.56 20.33
C LEU A 246 9.14 38.81 19.65
N ASP A 247 9.11 38.86 18.32
CA ASP A 247 9.66 39.96 17.54
C ASP A 247 8.72 40.31 16.38
N VAL A 248 8.94 41.48 15.79
CA VAL A 248 8.06 42.04 14.75
C VAL A 248 8.84 42.45 13.50
N TYR A 249 8.23 42.28 12.33
CA TYR A 249 8.77 42.79 11.07
C TYR A 249 7.67 43.51 10.28
N PRO A 250 8.01 44.57 9.53
CA PRO A 250 7.01 45.36 8.82
C PRO A 250 6.40 44.53 7.68
N MET A 251 5.06 44.60 7.55
CA MET A 251 4.31 43.84 6.54
C MET A 251 4.65 44.31 5.11
N ARG A 252 5.03 45.58 4.96
CA ARG A 252 5.47 46.21 3.70
C ARG A 252 6.69 47.11 3.99
N LYS A 253 7.46 47.46 2.96
CA LYS A 253 8.51 48.48 3.09
C LYS A 253 7.88 49.77 3.59
N LEU A 254 8.36 50.26 4.73
CA LEU A 254 7.90 51.52 5.34
C LEU A 254 8.13 52.64 4.33
N ARG A 255 7.04 53.31 3.93
CA ARG A 255 7.03 54.52 3.10
C ARG A 255 6.24 55.58 3.84
N GLU A 256 6.61 56.85 3.66
CA GLU A 256 5.84 57.97 4.20
C GLU A 256 4.39 57.91 3.71
N GLY A 257 3.43 58.12 4.62
CA GLY A 257 1.99 58.07 4.32
C GLY A 257 1.32 56.69 4.37
N VAL A 258 2.06 55.60 4.67
CA VAL A 258 1.48 54.25 4.82
C VAL A 258 1.44 53.83 6.29
N ASN A 259 0.31 53.27 6.73
CA ASN A 259 0.18 52.73 8.08
C ASN A 259 1.25 51.64 8.35
N PRO A 260 2.07 51.79 9.42
CA PRO A 260 3.15 50.86 9.72
C PRO A 260 2.59 49.62 10.43
N LEU A 261 1.97 48.74 9.66
CA LEU A 261 1.51 47.43 10.15
C LEU A 261 2.70 46.45 10.23
N PHE A 262 2.78 45.73 11.34
CA PHE A 262 3.82 44.75 11.61
C PHE A 262 3.23 43.34 11.75
N ASN A 263 3.96 42.37 11.21
CA ASN A 263 3.71 40.95 11.44
C ASN A 263 4.55 40.47 12.63
N VAL A 264 3.95 39.62 13.46
CA VAL A 264 4.60 39.01 14.63
C VAL A 264 5.24 37.68 14.24
N PHE A 265 6.43 37.40 14.74
CA PHE A 265 7.09 36.11 14.65
C PHE A 265 7.85 35.81 15.93
N VAL A 266 8.19 34.55 16.17
CA VAL A 266 9.00 34.16 17.31
C VAL A 266 10.37 33.74 16.82
N GLU A 267 11.43 34.29 17.40
CA GLU A 267 12.79 33.77 17.23
C GLU A 267 13.06 32.72 18.31
N SER A 268 13.18 31.45 17.92
CA SER A 268 13.37 30.35 18.87
C SER A 268 14.76 30.37 19.52
N SER A 269 14.81 30.29 20.85
CA SER A 269 16.01 30.03 21.64
C SER A 269 16.18 28.52 21.86
N TYR A 270 15.08 27.84 22.19
CA TYR A 270 15.04 26.40 22.41
C TYR A 270 13.69 25.83 21.96
N ILE A 271 13.72 24.63 21.39
CA ILE A 271 12.53 23.87 21.05
C ILE A 271 12.63 22.57 21.83
N LYS A 272 11.68 22.35 22.74
CA LYS A 272 11.52 21.05 23.39
C LYS A 272 10.54 20.26 22.51
N SER A 273 11.07 19.32 21.73
CA SER A 273 10.23 18.32 21.06
C SER A 273 9.68 17.36 22.10
N GLU A 274 8.37 17.11 22.08
CA GLU A 274 7.74 16.09 22.91
C GLU A 274 7.94 14.70 22.27
N GLU A 275 9.19 14.27 22.12
CA GLU A 275 9.49 12.86 21.86
C GLU A 275 9.77 12.15 23.18
N ARG A 276 9.06 11.03 23.40
CA ARG A 276 9.18 10.12 24.55
C ARG A 276 8.84 10.75 25.91
N GLY A 277 7.66 10.41 26.42
CA GLY A 277 7.44 10.06 27.84
C GLY A 277 7.62 11.12 28.94
N GLU A 278 8.21 12.29 28.71
CA GLU A 278 8.59 13.20 29.81
C GLU A 278 7.95 14.60 29.70
N GLU A 279 6.82 14.70 30.42
CA GLU A 279 6.13 15.90 30.93
C GLU A 279 5.64 16.86 29.83
N GLU A 280 4.33 17.06 29.61
CA GLU A 280 3.39 17.64 30.59
C GLU A 280 1.94 17.14 30.44
N VAL A 281 1.47 16.42 31.43
CA VAL A 281 0.52 16.94 32.41
C VAL A 281 1.17 16.48 33.70
N THR A 282 1.59 17.39 34.57
CA THR A 282 1.83 17.01 35.95
C THR A 282 0.51 16.49 36.48
N LEU A 283 0.28 15.18 36.34
CA LEU A 283 -0.66 14.47 37.19
C LEU A 283 -0.18 14.82 38.59
N ALA A 284 -0.92 15.69 39.28
CA ALA A 284 -0.64 15.97 40.68
C ALA A 284 -0.48 14.63 41.38
N GLU A 285 0.46 14.50 42.31
CA GLU A 285 0.69 13.22 43.01
C GLU A 285 -0.62 12.66 43.59
N ALA A 286 -1.53 13.54 44.03
CA ALA A 286 -2.90 13.22 44.44
C ALA A 286 -3.77 12.58 43.34
N GLU A 287 -3.65 12.98 42.08
CA GLU A 287 -4.37 12.33 40.96
C GLU A 287 -3.74 10.98 40.59
N LYS A 288 -2.40 10.85 40.63
CA LYS A 288 -1.75 9.54 40.46
C LYS A 288 -2.16 8.56 41.56
N GLN A 289 -2.27 9.03 42.80
CA GLN A 289 -2.78 8.23 43.92
C GLN A 289 -4.23 7.78 43.67
N LYS A 290 -5.13 8.69 43.25
CA LYS A 290 -6.50 8.32 42.87
C LYS A 290 -6.55 7.26 41.76
N ILE A 291 -5.68 7.34 40.76
CA ILE A 291 -5.61 6.34 39.68
C ILE A 291 -5.12 4.99 40.22
N LYS A 292 -4.14 4.99 41.14
CA LYS A 292 -3.65 3.76 41.79
C LYS A 292 -4.70 3.12 42.70
N GLU A 293 -5.49 3.91 43.42
CA GLU A 293 -6.61 3.42 44.25
C GLU A 293 -7.66 2.70 43.39
N LEU A 294 -7.90 3.17 42.17
CA LEU A 294 -8.85 2.55 41.23
C LEU A 294 -8.41 1.16 40.75
N LYS A 295 -7.12 0.81 40.80
CA LYS A 295 -6.60 -0.51 40.39
C LYS A 295 -7.24 -1.68 41.17
N GLY A 296 -7.70 -1.43 42.40
CA GLY A 296 -8.34 -2.42 43.27
C GLY A 296 -9.85 -2.58 43.08
N ASP A 297 -10.50 -1.75 42.26
CA ASP A 297 -11.96 -1.77 42.12
C ASP A 297 -12.43 -2.86 41.14
N PRO A 298 -13.21 -3.87 41.59
CA PRO A 298 -13.72 -4.93 40.71
C PRO A 298 -14.72 -4.44 39.66
N LYS A 299 -15.31 -3.23 39.83
CA LYS A 299 -16.25 -2.62 38.87
C LYS A 299 -15.60 -1.57 37.97
N LEU A 300 -14.28 -1.50 37.93
CA LEU A 300 -13.54 -0.50 37.15
C LEU A 300 -13.89 -0.56 35.65
N GLU A 301 -13.97 -1.77 35.08
CA GLU A 301 -14.36 -1.99 33.68
C GLU A 301 -15.71 -1.34 33.37
N GLU A 302 -16.75 -1.67 34.14
CA GLU A 302 -18.09 -1.12 33.95
C GLU A 302 -18.12 0.40 34.11
N LYS A 303 -17.38 0.96 35.07
CA LYS A 303 -17.31 2.40 35.30
C LYS A 303 -16.67 3.13 34.11
N ILE A 304 -15.63 2.56 33.51
CA ILE A 304 -14.99 3.11 32.31
C ILE A 304 -15.97 3.06 31.13
N ILE A 305 -16.62 1.92 30.89
CA ILE A 305 -17.59 1.74 29.79
C ILE A 305 -18.77 2.71 29.93
N LYS A 306 -19.35 2.83 31.13
CA LYS A 306 -20.46 3.77 31.41
C LYS A 306 -20.04 5.24 31.30
N SER A 307 -18.74 5.53 31.40
CA SER A 307 -18.19 6.88 31.20
C SER A 307 -18.00 7.24 29.73
N ILE A 308 -18.03 6.25 28.82
CA ILE A 308 -17.95 6.46 27.37
C ILE A 308 -19.37 6.71 26.82
N ALA A 309 -19.60 7.92 26.30
CA ALA A 309 -20.86 8.38 25.72
C ALA A 309 -22.10 8.11 26.61
N PRO A 310 -22.20 8.73 27.81
CA PRO A 310 -23.32 8.53 28.74
C PRO A 310 -24.67 9.04 28.18
N SER A 311 -24.63 9.94 27.19
CA SER A 311 -25.82 10.46 26.51
C SER A 311 -26.53 9.40 25.66
N ILE A 312 -25.86 8.29 25.32
CA ILE A 312 -26.39 7.25 24.45
C ILE A 312 -26.75 6.04 25.29
N TYR A 313 -28.02 5.66 25.23
CA TYR A 313 -28.56 4.50 25.93
C TYR A 313 -28.12 3.19 25.22
N GLY A 314 -27.73 2.19 25.99
CA GLY A 314 -27.31 0.87 25.45
C GLY A 314 -25.93 0.85 24.78
N TYR A 315 -25.80 -0.03 23.78
CA TYR A 315 -24.58 -0.30 23.00
C TYR A 315 -23.33 -0.65 23.82
N GLU A 316 -23.49 -1.46 24.87
CA GLU A 316 -22.39 -1.82 25.78
C GLU A 316 -21.20 -2.44 25.04
N GLU A 317 -21.45 -3.28 24.04
CA GLU A 317 -20.40 -3.93 23.23
C GLU A 317 -19.61 -2.94 22.38
N ILE A 318 -20.30 -1.97 21.78
CA ILE A 318 -19.65 -0.93 20.98
C ILE A 318 -18.83 -0.02 21.91
N LYS A 319 -19.34 0.28 23.11
CA LYS A 319 -18.61 1.05 24.13
C LYS A 319 -17.39 0.29 24.65
N LYS A 320 -17.47 -1.04 24.85
CA LYS A 320 -16.33 -1.92 25.15
C LYS A 320 -15.26 -1.86 24.05
N ALA A 321 -15.67 -1.97 22.79
CA ALA A 321 -14.76 -1.88 21.64
C ALA A 321 -14.07 -0.51 21.54
N ILE A 322 -14.81 0.58 21.77
CA ILE A 322 -14.24 1.93 21.80
C ILE A 322 -13.28 2.11 22.96
N ALA A 323 -13.59 1.55 24.14
CA ALA A 323 -12.66 1.54 25.26
C ALA A 323 -11.35 0.85 24.84
N ALA A 324 -11.42 -0.36 24.28
CA ALA A 324 -10.25 -1.08 23.80
C ALA A 324 -9.44 -0.26 22.77
N ALA A 325 -10.09 0.42 21.82
CA ALA A 325 -9.42 1.30 20.85
C ALA A 325 -8.77 2.53 21.50
N LEU A 326 -9.39 3.11 22.53
CA LEU A 326 -8.84 4.24 23.29
C LEU A 326 -7.60 3.87 24.11
N PHE A 327 -7.51 2.65 24.65
CA PHE A 327 -6.33 2.21 25.40
C PHE A 327 -5.23 1.63 24.50
N GLY A 328 -5.59 0.92 23.42
CA GLY A 328 -4.65 0.30 22.48
C GLY A 328 -3.81 -0.83 23.09
N GLY A 329 -3.19 -1.65 22.24
CA GLY A 329 -2.26 -2.73 22.62
C GLY A 329 -0.83 -2.25 22.89
N VAL A 330 0.10 -3.17 23.08
CA VAL A 330 1.52 -2.86 23.37
C VAL A 330 2.32 -2.77 22.08
N HIS A 331 3.01 -1.64 21.89
CA HIS A 331 3.99 -1.50 20.82
C HIS A 331 5.19 -2.41 21.09
N LYS A 332 5.54 -3.24 20.11
CA LYS A 332 6.69 -4.16 20.18
C LYS A 332 7.56 -3.95 18.97
N GLU A 333 8.80 -3.57 19.22
CA GLU A 333 9.90 -3.60 18.25
C GLU A 333 10.61 -4.95 18.41
N LEU A 334 10.60 -5.76 17.36
CA LEU A 334 11.34 -7.02 17.34
C LEU A 334 12.85 -6.72 17.21
N ALA A 335 13.71 -7.67 17.61
CA ALA A 335 15.17 -7.52 17.47
C ALA A 335 15.58 -7.25 16.00
N ASP A 336 14.76 -7.71 15.06
CA ASP A 336 14.90 -7.50 13.63
C ASP A 336 14.31 -6.16 13.15
N GLY A 337 13.96 -5.23 14.03
CA GLY A 337 13.48 -3.87 13.69
C GLY A 337 12.09 -3.82 13.04
N THR A 338 11.39 -4.95 12.95
CA THR A 338 9.99 -5.01 12.54
C THR A 338 9.10 -4.52 13.69
N GLU A 339 8.26 -3.54 13.39
CA GLU A 339 7.30 -2.97 14.34
C GLU A 339 5.97 -3.72 14.24
N LEU A 340 5.54 -4.33 15.35
CA LEU A 340 4.20 -4.90 15.43
C LEU A 340 3.19 -3.80 15.73
N ARG A 341 2.08 -3.86 15.00
CA ARG A 341 0.97 -2.93 15.16
C ARG A 341 0.30 -3.09 16.53
N ASP A 342 0.17 -1.98 17.24
CA ASP A 342 -0.44 -1.88 18.57
C ASP A 342 -1.83 -1.22 18.58
N THR A 343 -2.25 -0.64 17.47
CA THR A 343 -3.55 0.05 17.35
C THR A 343 -4.69 -0.91 17.03
N VAL A 344 -5.86 -0.63 17.60
CA VAL A 344 -7.10 -1.39 17.34
C VAL A 344 -8.01 -0.56 16.44
N ASN A 345 -8.39 -1.13 15.30
CA ASN A 345 -9.30 -0.48 14.35
C ASN A 345 -10.74 -0.97 14.52
N LEU A 346 -11.68 -0.02 14.50
CA LEU A 346 -13.11 -0.27 14.69
C LEU A 346 -13.94 0.33 13.55
N LEU A 347 -14.86 -0.46 12.97
CA LEU A 347 -15.82 -0.01 11.96
C LEU A 347 -17.27 -0.21 12.46
N LEU A 348 -18.05 0.86 12.44
CA LEU A 348 -19.47 0.88 12.79
C LEU A 348 -20.33 1.06 11.54
N ILE A 349 -21.08 0.02 11.16
CA ILE A 349 -22.08 0.06 10.08
C ILE A 349 -23.47 0.11 10.71
N GLY A 350 -24.46 0.67 10.02
CA GLY A 350 -25.80 0.72 10.57
C GLY A 350 -26.72 1.78 9.99
N ASP A 351 -27.97 1.79 10.44
CA ASP A 351 -28.97 2.70 9.87
C ASP A 351 -28.73 4.16 10.29
N PRO A 352 -29.14 5.14 9.47
CA PRO A 352 -29.14 6.55 9.86
C PRO A 352 -29.93 6.79 11.15
N GLY A 353 -29.45 7.69 12.02
CA GLY A 353 -30.14 8.03 13.27
C GLY A 353 -29.78 7.18 14.48
N THR A 354 -28.95 6.15 14.33
CA THR A 354 -28.52 5.22 15.41
C THR A 354 -27.46 5.79 16.37
N GLY A 355 -27.16 7.10 16.31
CA GLY A 355 -26.24 7.77 17.24
C GLY A 355 -24.74 7.58 16.97
N LYS A 356 -24.33 6.91 15.88
CA LYS A 356 -22.91 6.64 15.55
C LYS A 356 -22.02 7.87 15.52
N SER A 357 -22.43 8.94 14.85
CA SER A 357 -21.66 10.19 14.75
C SER A 357 -21.43 10.81 16.13
N GLN A 358 -22.39 10.68 17.04
CA GLN A 358 -22.29 11.19 18.40
C GLN A 358 -21.32 10.35 19.25
N ILE A 359 -21.29 9.03 19.04
CA ILE A 359 -20.30 8.13 19.62
C ILE A 359 -18.87 8.52 19.17
N LEU A 360 -18.68 8.72 17.87
CA LEU A 360 -17.38 9.14 17.29
C LEU A 360 -16.90 10.48 17.86
N LYS A 361 -17.78 11.49 17.92
CA LYS A 361 -17.44 12.80 18.52
C LYS A 361 -17.02 12.67 19.98
N TYR A 362 -17.68 11.79 20.75
CA TYR A 362 -17.32 11.55 22.14
C TYR A 362 -15.99 10.80 22.28
N ALA A 363 -15.74 9.81 21.41
CA ALA A 363 -14.47 9.07 21.37
C ALA A 363 -13.29 10.01 21.05
N ALA A 364 -13.43 10.88 20.04
CA ALA A 364 -12.45 11.92 19.72
C ALA A 364 -12.22 12.86 20.91
N LYS A 365 -13.29 13.29 21.60
CA LYS A 365 -13.16 14.15 22.79
C LYS A 365 -12.51 13.45 23.98
N SER A 366 -12.65 12.13 24.11
CA SER A 366 -12.12 11.35 25.25
C SER A 366 -10.68 10.90 25.05
N SER A 367 -10.22 10.83 23.80
CA SER A 367 -8.84 10.50 23.47
C SER A 367 -7.88 11.67 23.80
N PRO A 368 -6.67 11.40 24.32
CA PRO A 368 -5.65 12.43 24.53
C PRO A 368 -5.13 13.05 23.22
N ARG A 369 -5.31 12.36 22.09
CA ARG A 369 -4.98 12.83 20.73
C ARG A 369 -6.10 12.42 19.78
N GLY A 370 -7.30 12.96 20.01
CA GLY A 370 -8.47 12.64 19.21
C GLY A 370 -8.73 13.65 18.12
N LEU A 371 -8.93 13.19 16.89
CA LEU A 371 -9.36 14.02 15.77
C LEU A 371 -10.67 13.49 15.20
N TYR A 372 -11.57 14.38 14.83
CA TYR A 372 -12.83 14.05 14.17
C TYR A 372 -12.84 14.65 12.77
N THR A 373 -13.15 13.83 11.77
CA THR A 373 -13.31 14.28 10.39
C THR A 373 -14.47 13.56 9.69
N SER A 374 -15.02 14.19 8.65
CA SER A 374 -16.06 13.59 7.79
C SER A 374 -15.46 13.11 6.48
N GLY A 375 -15.87 11.93 6.01
CA GLY A 375 -15.38 11.30 4.79
C GLY A 375 -15.64 12.10 3.52
N LYS A 376 -16.75 12.86 3.45
CA LYS A 376 -17.04 13.74 2.30
C LYS A 376 -16.19 15.01 2.29
N GLY A 377 -15.84 15.51 3.49
CA GLY A 377 -15.03 16.73 3.66
C GLY A 377 -13.52 16.47 3.66
N SER A 378 -13.10 15.21 3.65
CA SER A 378 -11.69 14.82 3.74
C SER A 378 -11.18 14.34 2.38
N SER A 379 -10.13 14.99 1.87
CA SER A 379 -9.39 14.51 0.71
C SER A 379 -8.19 13.65 1.14
N ALA A 380 -7.64 12.85 0.23
CA ALA A 380 -6.42 12.07 0.44
C ALA A 380 -5.29 12.90 1.05
N ALA A 381 -5.11 14.12 0.54
CA ALA A 381 -4.11 15.08 1.03
C ALA A 381 -4.45 15.64 2.42
N GLY A 382 -5.74 15.83 2.71
CA GLY A 382 -6.21 16.25 4.03
C GLY A 382 -6.17 15.14 5.09
N LEU A 383 -6.19 13.86 4.69
CA LEU A 383 -6.08 12.72 5.59
C LEU A 383 -4.62 12.36 5.90
N THR A 384 -3.75 12.40 4.89
CA THR A 384 -2.34 12.01 5.00
C THR A 384 -1.43 13.22 5.15
N ALA A 385 -0.80 13.70 4.08
CA ALA A 385 -0.02 14.93 4.04
C ALA A 385 -0.23 15.65 2.71
N ALA A 386 -0.25 16.98 2.77
CA ALA A 386 -0.38 17.84 1.60
C ALA A 386 0.94 18.60 1.36
N VAL A 387 1.25 18.87 0.10
CA VAL A 387 2.36 19.76 -0.25
C VAL A 387 1.77 21.05 -0.81
N VAL A 388 1.95 22.14 -0.08
CA VAL A 388 1.36 23.45 -0.37
C VAL A 388 2.47 24.42 -0.75
N LYS A 389 2.23 25.20 -1.82
CA LYS A 389 3.13 26.26 -2.26
C LYS A 389 2.84 27.54 -1.47
N ALA A 390 3.78 28.01 -0.66
CA ALA A 390 3.69 29.32 0.00
C ALA A 390 4.94 30.15 -0.25
N GLU A 391 4.77 31.45 -0.44
CA GLU A 391 5.86 32.40 -0.70
C GLU A 391 6.82 31.92 -1.82
N ASN A 392 6.26 31.35 -2.89
CA ASN A 392 6.94 30.71 -4.03
C ASN A 392 7.68 29.39 -3.77
N GLU A 393 7.57 28.78 -2.59
CA GLU A 393 8.23 27.51 -2.26
C GLU A 393 7.25 26.40 -1.82
N TRP A 394 7.62 25.16 -2.09
CA TRP A 394 6.88 23.97 -1.65
C TRP A 394 7.14 23.66 -0.18
N SER A 395 6.09 23.42 0.57
CA SER A 395 6.12 23.10 2.00
C SER A 395 5.17 21.96 2.32
N LEU A 396 5.52 21.15 3.31
CA LEU A 396 4.71 20.00 3.73
C LEU A 396 3.75 20.40 4.86
N GLU A 397 2.50 20.00 4.72
CA GLU A 397 1.41 20.20 5.68
C GLU A 397 0.91 18.83 6.15
N ALA A 398 0.85 18.64 7.48
CA ALA A 398 0.39 17.41 8.09
C ALA A 398 -1.15 17.30 8.01
N GLY A 399 -1.64 16.17 7.52
CA GLY A 399 -3.07 15.87 7.48
C GLY A 399 -3.58 15.18 8.75
N ALA A 400 -4.86 14.86 8.73
CA ALA A 400 -5.65 14.42 9.87
C ALA A 400 -5.06 13.22 10.63
N LEU A 401 -4.58 12.19 9.91
CA LEU A 401 -4.02 10.98 10.54
C LEU A 401 -2.68 11.26 11.23
N ILE A 402 -1.86 12.12 10.68
CA ILE A 402 -0.54 12.47 11.25
C ILE A 402 -0.75 13.29 12.53
N LEU A 403 -1.69 14.23 12.50
CA LEU A 403 -2.07 15.04 13.67
C LEU A 403 -2.64 14.19 14.82
N ALA A 404 -3.22 13.03 14.50
CA ALA A 404 -3.77 12.10 15.47
C ALA A 404 -2.78 11.01 15.94
N ASP A 405 -1.46 11.10 15.64
CA ASP A 405 -0.45 10.07 15.96
C ASP A 405 -0.49 9.62 17.44
N LYS A 406 -0.46 8.31 17.67
CA LYS A 406 -0.67 7.63 18.97
C LYS A 406 -2.04 7.89 19.62
N GLY A 407 -2.99 8.41 18.86
CA GLY A 407 -4.31 8.80 19.29
C GLY A 407 -5.42 7.99 18.64
N VAL A 408 -6.54 8.65 18.41
CA VAL A 408 -7.71 8.07 17.72
C VAL A 408 -8.18 9.03 16.64
N ALA A 409 -8.23 8.54 15.40
CA ALA A 409 -8.82 9.25 14.26
C ALA A 409 -10.25 8.74 14.03
N CYS A 410 -11.24 9.60 14.29
CA CYS A 410 -12.65 9.32 14.10
C CYS A 410 -13.10 9.80 12.72
N ILE A 411 -13.51 8.87 11.84
CA ILE A 411 -13.94 9.17 10.47
C ILE A 411 -15.43 8.84 10.33
N ASP A 412 -16.26 9.86 10.17
CA ASP A 412 -17.69 9.68 9.90
C ASP A 412 -17.96 9.61 8.39
N GLU A 413 -19.08 9.00 7.98
CA GLU A 413 -19.48 8.83 6.57
C GLU A 413 -18.37 8.21 5.70
N PHE A 414 -17.72 7.17 6.22
CA PHE A 414 -16.61 6.48 5.55
C PHE A 414 -17.00 5.91 4.17
N ASP A 415 -18.28 5.56 3.98
CA ASP A 415 -18.84 5.12 2.71
C ASP A 415 -18.94 6.23 1.65
N LYS A 416 -18.87 7.51 2.03
CA LYS A 416 -18.94 8.65 1.09
C LYS A 416 -17.59 9.14 0.59
N MET A 417 -16.49 8.58 1.09
CA MET A 417 -15.15 8.88 0.57
C MET A 417 -15.00 8.41 -0.87
N SER A 418 -14.19 9.14 -1.67
CA SER A 418 -13.84 8.69 -3.01
C SER A 418 -12.88 7.48 -2.96
N ASP A 419 -12.85 6.65 -4.00
CA ASP A 419 -11.94 5.50 -4.07
C ASP A 419 -10.45 5.91 -4.03
N LYS A 420 -10.14 7.11 -4.52
CA LYS A 420 -8.78 7.68 -4.43
C LYS A 420 -8.39 7.97 -2.98
N ASP A 421 -9.30 8.55 -2.20
CA ASP A 421 -9.05 8.90 -0.80
C ASP A 421 -9.00 7.65 0.10
N ARG A 422 -9.82 6.64 -0.21
CA ARG A 422 -9.78 5.33 0.46
C ARG A 422 -8.46 4.59 0.23
N ARG A 423 -7.89 4.68 -0.97
CA ARG A 423 -6.56 4.10 -1.29
C ARG A 423 -5.43 4.73 -0.47
N SER A 424 -5.46 6.03 -0.21
CA SER A 424 -4.47 6.66 0.67
C SER A 424 -4.59 6.21 2.13
N LEU A 425 -5.78 5.80 2.59
CA LEU A 425 -5.92 5.14 3.88
C LEU A 425 -5.32 3.73 3.87
N HIS A 426 -5.47 2.97 2.77
CA HIS A 426 -4.80 1.68 2.62
C HIS A 426 -3.27 1.80 2.72
N GLU A 427 -2.68 2.81 2.09
CA GLU A 427 -1.23 3.08 2.11
C GLU A 427 -0.73 3.40 3.53
N ALA A 428 -1.49 4.18 4.32
CA ALA A 428 -1.15 4.45 5.71
C ALA A 428 -1.28 3.21 6.62
N MET A 429 -1.87 2.12 6.12
CA MET A 429 -2.19 0.92 6.89
C MET A 429 -1.34 -0.31 6.51
N GLU A 430 -0.44 -0.26 5.51
CA GLU A 430 0.37 -1.43 5.09
C GLU A 430 1.64 -1.08 4.27
N GLN A 431 2.74 -1.84 4.43
CA GLN A 431 4.00 -1.75 3.67
C GLN A 431 4.17 -2.97 2.74
N LEU A 432 4.69 -2.78 1.51
CA LEU A 432 4.70 -3.79 0.44
C LEU A 432 6.02 -3.74 -0.37
N SER A 433 6.66 -4.87 -0.70
CA SER A 433 7.95 -4.89 -1.44
C SER A 433 8.27 -6.23 -2.15
N TYR A 434 9.26 -6.24 -3.06
CA TYR A 434 9.81 -7.40 -3.78
C TYR A 434 11.17 -7.87 -3.25
N HIS A 435 11.51 -9.14 -3.50
CA HIS A 435 12.84 -9.66 -3.15
C HIS A 435 13.93 -9.18 -4.13
N PRO A 436 15.20 -9.01 -3.67
CA PRO A 436 16.29 -8.46 -4.49
C PRO A 436 16.61 -9.29 -5.73
N SER A 437 16.42 -10.62 -5.68
CA SER A 437 16.69 -11.51 -6.82
C SER A 437 15.71 -11.37 -7.98
N THR A 438 14.65 -10.56 -7.85
CA THR A 438 13.63 -10.39 -8.88
C THR A 438 14.22 -9.57 -10.04
N GLU A 439 14.17 -10.11 -11.26
CA GLU A 439 14.60 -9.38 -12.46
C GLU A 439 13.44 -8.54 -12.99
N ILE A 440 13.73 -7.37 -13.53
CA ILE A 440 12.79 -6.44 -14.16
C ILE A 440 13.22 -6.19 -15.59
N THR A 441 12.26 -6.09 -16.48
CA THR A 441 12.50 -5.72 -17.88
C THR A 441 12.20 -4.24 -18.09
N LEU A 442 13.19 -3.49 -18.55
CA LEU A 442 13.06 -2.09 -18.97
C LEU A 442 12.44 -2.02 -20.37
N ALA A 443 11.93 -0.85 -20.77
CA ALA A 443 11.26 -0.69 -22.06
C ALA A 443 12.19 -0.79 -23.28
N ASN A 444 13.50 -0.64 -23.08
CA ASN A 444 14.54 -0.91 -24.09
C ASN A 444 14.92 -2.41 -24.16
N GLY A 445 14.19 -3.29 -23.48
CA GLY A 445 14.45 -4.73 -23.46
C GLY A 445 15.55 -5.18 -22.50
N ASN A 446 16.25 -4.24 -21.85
CA ASN A 446 17.28 -4.57 -20.88
C ASN A 446 16.67 -5.19 -19.62
N LEU A 447 17.35 -6.20 -19.09
CA LEU A 447 16.90 -6.94 -17.92
C LEU A 447 17.85 -6.66 -16.76
N VAL A 448 17.31 -6.15 -15.66
CA VAL A 448 18.11 -5.74 -14.50
C VAL A 448 17.57 -6.41 -13.25
N ASN A 449 18.47 -6.87 -12.40
CA ASN A 449 18.11 -7.34 -11.07
C ASN A 449 17.69 -6.16 -10.19
N ILE A 450 16.50 -6.22 -9.56
CA ILE A 450 15.95 -5.08 -8.80
C ILE A 450 16.89 -4.64 -7.67
N GLY A 451 17.51 -5.57 -6.96
CA GLY A 451 18.45 -5.24 -5.87
C GLY A 451 19.64 -4.46 -6.39
N ASN A 452 20.40 -5.06 -7.32
CA ASN A 452 21.58 -4.41 -7.90
C ASN A 452 21.25 -3.11 -8.63
N PHE A 453 20.08 -3.04 -9.28
CA PHE A 453 19.61 -1.84 -9.96
C PHE A 453 19.39 -0.71 -8.96
N VAL A 454 18.57 -0.97 -7.94
CA VAL A 454 18.23 0.02 -6.94
C VAL A 454 19.47 0.42 -6.15
N ASP A 455 20.30 -0.54 -5.71
CA ASP A 455 21.54 -0.22 -4.99
C ASP A 455 22.49 0.63 -5.83
N ARG A 456 22.70 0.31 -7.12
CA ARG A 456 23.51 1.15 -8.02
C ARG A 456 22.94 2.56 -8.19
N MET A 457 21.62 2.67 -8.36
CA MET A 457 20.96 3.97 -8.50
C MET A 457 21.08 4.79 -7.22
N PHE A 458 21.01 4.13 -6.07
CA PHE A 458 21.26 4.75 -4.77
C PHE A 458 22.73 5.19 -4.68
N GLU A 459 23.70 4.36 -5.09
CA GLU A 459 25.13 4.68 -5.17
C GLU A 459 25.43 5.93 -6.00
N GLN A 460 24.83 6.03 -7.18
CA GLN A 460 25.04 7.15 -8.09
C GLN A 460 24.35 8.43 -7.62
N ASN A 461 23.26 8.33 -6.85
CA ASN A 461 22.42 9.46 -6.44
C ASN A 461 22.37 9.67 -4.92
N HIS A 462 23.52 9.51 -4.24
CA HIS A 462 23.65 9.66 -2.78
C HIS A 462 23.03 10.94 -2.21
N GLU A 463 23.16 12.07 -2.90
CA GLU A 463 22.67 13.37 -2.44
C GLU A 463 21.13 13.50 -2.44
N ARG A 464 20.42 12.60 -3.13
CA ARG A 464 18.95 12.62 -3.29
C ARG A 464 18.24 11.49 -2.54
N ILE A 465 18.99 10.60 -1.89
CA ILE A 465 18.43 9.54 -1.06
C ILE A 465 17.68 10.18 0.10
N VAL A 466 16.47 9.69 0.34
CA VAL A 466 15.67 10.06 1.51
C VAL A 466 15.56 8.86 2.44
N ASP A 467 16.22 8.99 3.59
CA ASP A 467 16.20 8.01 4.66
C ASP A 467 14.92 8.13 5.50
N GLY A 468 14.16 7.04 5.58
CA GLY A 468 13.07 6.81 6.51
C GLY A 468 13.45 5.81 7.61
N VAL A 469 12.56 5.58 8.57
CA VAL A 469 12.85 4.74 9.76
C VAL A 469 13.23 3.30 9.41
N ASN A 470 12.55 2.71 8.42
CA ASN A 470 12.76 1.33 7.96
C ASN A 470 12.81 1.21 6.43
N CYS A 471 13.05 2.33 5.74
CA CYS A 471 13.09 2.37 4.29
C CYS A 471 13.97 3.51 3.79
N GLN A 472 14.57 3.33 2.62
CA GLN A 472 15.21 4.42 1.91
C GLN A 472 14.56 4.58 0.54
N ILE A 473 14.39 5.81 0.12
CA ILE A 473 13.63 6.15 -1.09
C ILE A 473 14.48 7.05 -1.98
N LEU A 474 14.53 6.73 -3.26
CA LEU A 474 15.17 7.53 -4.29
C LEU A 474 14.11 7.97 -5.32
N PRO A 475 13.67 9.25 -5.31
CA PRO A 475 12.87 9.80 -6.39
C PRO A 475 13.75 9.96 -7.64
N LEU A 476 13.32 9.39 -8.76
CA LEU A 476 14.06 9.46 -10.02
C LEU A 476 13.60 10.68 -10.83
N SER A 477 14.57 11.43 -11.35
CA SER A 477 14.32 12.46 -12.39
C SER A 477 14.80 12.00 -13.77
N GLU A 478 15.41 10.82 -13.84
CA GLU A 478 15.95 10.23 -15.06
C GLU A 478 14.85 9.43 -15.76
N ASN A 479 14.81 9.52 -17.10
CA ASN A 479 13.85 8.77 -17.91
C ASN A 479 14.29 7.32 -18.01
N ILE A 480 13.84 6.50 -17.05
CA ILE A 480 14.02 5.05 -17.09
C ILE A 480 12.65 4.41 -17.38
N PRO A 481 12.31 4.15 -18.65
CA PRO A 481 11.02 3.60 -19.00
C PRO A 481 10.94 2.10 -18.68
N VAL A 482 9.80 1.68 -18.12
CA VAL A 482 9.38 0.29 -17.96
C VAL A 482 8.08 0.05 -18.71
N LEU A 483 7.87 -1.18 -19.18
CA LEU A 483 6.62 -1.53 -19.86
C LEU A 483 5.49 -1.67 -18.86
N SER A 484 4.41 -0.94 -19.09
CA SER A 484 3.24 -0.88 -18.23
C SER A 484 1.96 -0.96 -19.06
N THR A 485 0.83 -1.26 -18.42
CA THR A 485 -0.46 -1.37 -19.11
C THR A 485 -1.59 -0.70 -18.32
N ASP A 486 -2.53 -0.08 -19.02
CA ASP A 486 -3.83 0.35 -18.48
C ASP A 486 -4.90 -0.75 -18.60
N PHE A 487 -4.49 -1.97 -18.92
CA PHE A 487 -5.35 -3.08 -19.33
C PHE A 487 -6.11 -2.83 -20.66
N GLU A 488 -5.59 -1.94 -21.51
CA GLU A 488 -6.07 -1.73 -22.89
C GLU A 488 -4.90 -1.78 -23.89
N THR A 489 -3.78 -1.11 -23.58
CA THR A 489 -2.57 -1.11 -24.40
C THR A 489 -1.31 -1.26 -23.54
N LEU A 490 -0.24 -1.73 -24.18
CA LEU A 490 1.10 -1.76 -23.61
C LEU A 490 1.81 -0.47 -23.99
N ARG A 491 2.37 0.24 -23.01
CA ARG A 491 3.12 1.46 -23.26
C ARG A 491 4.33 1.59 -22.33
N PRO A 492 5.42 2.21 -22.78
CA PRO A 492 6.52 2.59 -21.90
C PRO A 492 6.06 3.70 -20.95
N VAL A 493 6.36 3.54 -19.66
CA VAL A 493 6.11 4.55 -18.62
C VAL A 493 7.36 4.67 -17.76
N ASN A 494 7.78 5.90 -17.46
CA ASN A 494 8.98 6.12 -16.66
C ASN A 494 8.78 5.67 -15.20
N ILE A 495 9.84 5.13 -14.61
CA ILE A 495 9.90 4.89 -13.18
C ILE A 495 9.99 6.24 -12.47
N ASP A 496 9.00 6.55 -11.64
CA ASP A 496 9.00 7.78 -10.83
C ASP A 496 9.94 7.65 -9.62
N ARG A 497 10.09 6.42 -9.09
CA ARG A 497 10.75 6.21 -7.80
C ARG A 497 11.20 4.77 -7.56
N LEU A 498 12.32 4.65 -6.85
CA LEU A 498 12.84 3.41 -6.30
C LEU A 498 12.82 3.46 -4.77
N SER A 499 12.52 2.35 -4.11
CA SER A 499 12.59 2.24 -2.65
C SER A 499 13.17 0.91 -2.20
N ARG A 500 13.84 0.90 -1.05
CA ARG A 500 14.24 -0.31 -0.33
C ARG A 500 13.74 -0.29 1.11
N HIS A 501 13.25 -1.42 1.60
CA HIS A 501 12.68 -1.64 2.93
C HIS A 501 13.36 -2.82 3.61
N LYS A 502 13.28 -2.95 4.92
CA LYS A 502 13.85 -4.10 5.63
C LYS A 502 13.11 -5.39 5.27
N ALA A 503 13.85 -6.46 5.02
CA ALA A 503 13.30 -7.75 4.59
C ALA A 503 12.50 -8.48 5.70
N PRO A 504 11.39 -9.17 5.36
CA PRO A 504 10.61 -9.99 6.30
C PRO A 504 11.23 -11.38 6.55
N ASP A 505 10.70 -12.13 7.51
CA ASP A 505 11.19 -13.47 7.91
C ASP A 505 11.01 -14.56 6.84
N TYR A 506 10.11 -14.37 5.87
CA TYR A 506 9.84 -15.33 4.81
C TYR A 506 9.24 -14.65 3.57
N PHE A 507 9.35 -15.35 2.45
CA PHE A 507 8.87 -14.95 1.13
C PHE A 507 7.98 -16.02 0.50
N TYR A 508 7.21 -15.64 -0.51
CA TYR A 508 6.49 -16.57 -1.37
C TYR A 508 7.13 -16.63 -2.75
N LYS A 509 7.40 -17.85 -3.21
CA LYS A 509 7.80 -18.16 -4.58
C LYS A 509 6.60 -18.72 -5.30
N ILE A 510 6.07 -17.98 -6.26
CA ILE A 510 4.89 -18.34 -7.03
C ILE A 510 5.36 -18.78 -8.42
N GLN A 511 5.02 -20.01 -8.84
CA GLN A 511 5.34 -20.51 -10.17
C GLN A 511 4.10 -20.51 -11.07
N PHE A 512 4.24 -20.01 -12.29
CA PHE A 512 3.13 -19.90 -13.26
C PHE A 512 3.19 -20.99 -14.34
N SER A 513 2.11 -21.11 -15.13
CA SER A 513 1.98 -22.12 -16.18
C SER A 513 2.99 -22.01 -17.32
N ASN A 514 3.61 -20.83 -17.52
CA ASN A 514 4.70 -20.60 -18.48
C ASN A 514 6.07 -21.10 -17.97
N GLY A 515 6.16 -21.59 -16.73
CA GLY A 515 7.40 -22.07 -16.11
C GLY A 515 8.20 -21.01 -15.36
N ARG A 516 7.81 -19.73 -15.46
CA ARG A 516 8.43 -18.62 -14.72
C ARG A 516 7.98 -18.61 -13.27
N SER A 517 8.77 -17.98 -12.42
CA SER A 517 8.44 -17.79 -11.01
C SER A 517 8.77 -16.38 -10.55
N VAL A 518 7.95 -15.84 -9.65
CA VAL A 518 8.14 -14.53 -9.03
C VAL A 518 8.28 -14.71 -7.53
N PHE A 519 9.14 -13.89 -6.91
CA PHE A 519 9.50 -13.99 -5.50
C PHE A 519 9.09 -12.70 -4.77
N VAL A 520 8.07 -12.81 -3.91
CA VAL A 520 7.36 -11.66 -3.33
C VAL A 520 7.21 -11.79 -1.83
N THR A 521 7.01 -10.64 -1.16
CA THR A 521 6.68 -10.60 0.27
C THR A 521 5.23 -11.09 0.52
N PRO A 522 4.90 -11.56 1.73
CA PRO A 522 3.58 -12.13 2.05
C PRO A 522 2.36 -11.25 1.78
N GLU A 523 2.57 -9.93 1.80
CA GLU A 523 1.51 -8.95 1.65
C GLU A 523 1.46 -8.35 0.22
N HIS A 524 2.41 -8.67 -0.65
CA HIS A 524 2.52 -8.05 -1.98
C HIS A 524 1.38 -8.43 -2.93
N PRO A 525 0.46 -7.51 -3.29
CA PRO A 525 -0.73 -7.83 -4.07
C PRO A 525 -0.40 -8.38 -5.46
N MET A 526 -1.05 -9.49 -5.83
CA MET A 526 -0.96 -10.11 -7.15
C MET A 526 -2.28 -9.92 -7.89
N PHE A 527 -2.21 -9.60 -9.19
CA PHE A 527 -3.42 -9.53 -10.02
C PHE A 527 -3.98 -10.93 -10.26
N VAL A 528 -5.28 -11.11 -10.01
CA VAL A 528 -6.00 -12.35 -10.27
C VAL A 528 -7.33 -12.06 -10.96
N TYR A 529 -7.86 -13.07 -11.62
CA TYR A 529 -9.22 -13.01 -12.15
C TYR A 529 -10.24 -13.51 -11.14
N ASP A 530 -11.05 -12.59 -10.63
CA ASP A 530 -12.26 -12.90 -9.85
C ASP A 530 -13.36 -11.90 -10.23
N SER A 531 -14.29 -12.33 -11.09
CA SER A 531 -15.38 -11.48 -11.60
C SER A 531 -14.89 -10.13 -12.19
N GLY A 532 -13.63 -10.06 -12.60
CA GLY A 532 -12.87 -8.81 -12.75
C GLY A 532 -11.36 -9.05 -12.59
N ILE A 533 -10.53 -8.08 -13.02
CA ILE A 533 -9.11 -8.05 -12.63
C ILE A 533 -9.06 -7.43 -11.24
N THR A 534 -8.76 -8.22 -10.23
CA THR A 534 -8.65 -7.80 -8.82
C THR A 534 -7.27 -8.12 -8.29
N THR A 535 -6.94 -7.65 -7.08
CA THR A 535 -5.66 -7.92 -6.43
C THR A 535 -5.86 -8.73 -5.15
N VAL A 536 -5.03 -9.76 -4.98
CA VAL A 536 -5.09 -10.68 -3.84
C VAL A 536 -3.68 -10.89 -3.28
N ASN A 537 -3.56 -11.04 -1.97
CA ASN A 537 -2.25 -11.25 -1.34
C ASN A 537 -1.74 -12.69 -1.60
N PRO A 538 -0.43 -12.93 -1.68
CA PRO A 538 0.15 -14.26 -1.92
C PRO A 538 -0.27 -15.31 -0.91
N SER A 539 -0.61 -14.88 0.31
CA SER A 539 -1.16 -15.75 1.38
C SER A 539 -2.58 -16.27 1.10
N GLN A 540 -3.33 -15.59 0.24
CA GLN A 540 -4.72 -15.91 -0.14
C GLN A 540 -4.81 -16.52 -1.55
N LEU A 541 -3.72 -16.47 -2.33
CA LEU A 541 -3.65 -17.02 -3.68
C LEU A 541 -3.77 -18.56 -3.64
N SER A 542 -4.63 -19.12 -4.47
CA SER A 542 -4.78 -20.58 -4.59
C SER A 542 -4.18 -21.14 -5.90
N VAL A 543 -3.72 -22.40 -5.84
CA VAL A 543 -3.20 -23.09 -7.03
C VAL A 543 -4.34 -23.30 -8.03
N GLY A 544 -4.14 -22.87 -9.27
CA GLY A 544 -5.13 -22.94 -10.34
C GLY A 544 -5.77 -21.61 -10.72
N GLU A 545 -5.62 -20.56 -9.89
CA GLU A 545 -6.07 -19.20 -10.21
C GLU A 545 -5.37 -18.63 -11.44
N PHE A 546 -6.07 -17.72 -12.13
CA PHE A 546 -5.61 -17.08 -13.35
C PHE A 546 -5.04 -15.70 -13.09
N VAL A 547 -3.84 -15.46 -13.60
CA VAL A 547 -3.09 -14.21 -13.51
C VAL A 547 -2.90 -13.63 -14.90
N PRO A 548 -3.09 -12.32 -15.11
CA PRO A 548 -2.97 -11.70 -16.42
C PRO A 548 -1.50 -11.59 -16.88
N ALA A 549 -1.29 -11.84 -18.17
CA ALA A 549 0.01 -11.79 -18.84
C ALA A 549 -0.12 -11.10 -20.21
N PRO A 550 0.94 -10.42 -20.69
CA PRO A 550 0.94 -9.84 -22.02
C PRO A 550 0.89 -10.94 -23.10
N ARG A 551 0.20 -10.64 -24.21
CA ARG A 551 0.21 -11.51 -25.42
C ARG A 551 1.49 -11.36 -26.22
N GLU A 552 1.93 -10.12 -26.36
CA GLU A 552 3.10 -9.73 -27.13
C GLU A 552 3.78 -8.60 -26.38
N VAL A 553 5.10 -8.52 -26.50
CA VAL A 553 5.88 -7.44 -25.91
C VAL A 553 6.75 -6.84 -27.00
N LEU A 554 6.53 -5.56 -27.28
CA LEU A 554 7.33 -4.79 -28.22
C LEU A 554 8.23 -3.84 -27.43
N TYR A 555 9.50 -3.81 -27.80
CA TYR A 555 10.50 -2.92 -27.23
C TYR A 555 10.77 -1.79 -28.22
N GLU A 556 10.91 -0.57 -27.71
CA GLU A 556 11.30 0.58 -28.54
C GLU A 556 12.83 0.58 -28.67
N ALA A 557 13.33 0.80 -29.89
CA ALA A 557 14.75 0.85 -30.19
C ALA A 557 15.21 2.30 -30.39
N ASP A 558 16.32 2.67 -29.74
CA ASP A 558 17.18 3.76 -30.22
C ASP A 558 18.01 3.25 -31.42
N GLU A 559 18.62 4.14 -32.22
CA GLU A 559 19.55 3.72 -33.29
C GLU A 559 20.67 2.83 -32.73
N ILE A 560 20.69 1.55 -33.12
CA ILE A 560 21.63 0.55 -32.59
C ILE A 560 22.94 0.63 -33.39
N SER A 561 23.93 1.38 -32.89
CA SER A 561 25.30 1.38 -33.43
C SER A 561 26.20 0.43 -32.64
N LEU A 562 26.95 -0.42 -33.33
CA LEU A 562 27.98 -1.28 -32.77
C LEU A 562 29.34 -0.57 -32.79
N ASP A 563 30.17 -0.85 -31.80
CA ASP A 563 31.55 -0.40 -31.80
C ASP A 563 32.31 -1.14 -32.92
N VAL A 564 33.08 -0.41 -33.72
CA VAL A 564 33.85 -0.95 -34.87
C VAL A 564 35.32 -0.51 -34.84
N ASP A 565 35.73 0.31 -33.86
CA ASP A 565 37.07 0.89 -33.80
C ASP A 565 38.09 -0.07 -33.15
N PHE A 566 38.31 -1.23 -33.78
CA PHE A 566 39.26 -2.25 -33.34
C PHE A 566 40.49 -2.30 -34.26
N ASN A 567 41.47 -1.44 -34.00
CA ASN A 567 42.74 -1.44 -34.72
C ASN A 567 43.74 -2.39 -34.04
N SER A 568 43.68 -3.67 -34.39
CA SER A 568 44.80 -4.59 -34.18
C SER A 568 45.57 -4.69 -35.50
N GLY A 569 46.90 -4.55 -35.49
CA GLY A 569 47.76 -4.47 -36.70
C GLY A 569 47.83 -5.75 -37.56
N HIS A 570 46.73 -6.48 -37.68
CA HIS A 570 46.52 -7.73 -38.41
C HIS A 570 45.62 -7.50 -39.64
N LYS A 571 45.32 -8.56 -40.41
CA LYS A 571 44.53 -8.47 -41.65
C LYS A 571 43.21 -7.71 -41.42
N PRO A 572 42.83 -6.76 -42.30
CA PRO A 572 41.59 -6.01 -42.16
C PRO A 572 40.39 -6.96 -42.25
N VAL A 573 39.54 -6.93 -41.23
CA VAL A 573 38.27 -7.67 -41.16
C VAL A 573 37.14 -6.68 -41.37
N HIS A 574 36.12 -7.05 -42.14
CA HIS A 574 34.91 -6.24 -42.25
C HIS A 574 34.07 -6.42 -40.99
N LEU A 575 33.86 -5.34 -40.22
CA LEU A 575 33.05 -5.34 -39.01
C LEU A 575 31.76 -4.57 -39.26
N PRO A 576 30.58 -5.21 -39.15
CA PRO A 576 29.31 -4.50 -39.26
C PRO A 576 29.15 -3.45 -38.15
N ASP A 577 28.72 -2.26 -38.54
CA ASP A 577 28.37 -1.14 -37.65
C ASP A 577 26.95 -1.26 -37.06
N THR A 578 26.13 -2.15 -37.62
CA THR A 578 24.74 -2.40 -37.22
C THR A 578 24.45 -3.91 -37.23
N ILE A 579 23.39 -4.33 -36.53
CA ILE A 579 22.98 -5.74 -36.52
C ILE A 579 22.25 -6.08 -37.82
N THR A 580 22.96 -6.70 -38.77
CA THR A 580 22.39 -7.23 -40.00
C THR A 580 21.78 -8.63 -39.77
N SER A 581 20.92 -9.09 -40.69
CA SER A 581 20.36 -10.44 -40.64
C SER A 581 21.46 -11.52 -40.68
N SER A 582 22.54 -11.31 -41.45
CA SER A 582 23.67 -12.24 -41.52
C SER A 582 24.45 -12.31 -40.20
N LEU A 583 24.67 -11.16 -39.55
CA LEU A 583 25.26 -11.11 -38.20
C LEU A 583 24.35 -11.81 -37.19
N ALA A 584 23.03 -11.63 -37.26
CA ALA A 584 22.09 -12.32 -36.39
C ALA A 584 22.09 -13.86 -36.56
N TYR A 585 22.23 -14.36 -37.80
CA TYR A 585 22.47 -15.79 -38.05
C TYR A 585 23.76 -16.27 -37.38
N PHE A 586 24.86 -15.52 -37.54
CA PHE A 586 26.13 -15.84 -36.91
C PHE A 586 26.01 -15.87 -35.37
N LEU A 587 25.39 -14.86 -34.77
CA LEU A 587 25.17 -14.78 -33.33
C LEU A 587 24.31 -15.94 -32.80
N GLY A 588 23.32 -16.39 -33.58
CA GLY A 588 22.50 -17.55 -33.24
C GLY A 588 23.31 -18.85 -33.24
N TYR A 589 24.19 -19.05 -34.22
CA TYR A 589 25.12 -20.18 -34.24
C TYR A 589 26.14 -20.11 -33.11
N LEU A 590 26.68 -18.92 -32.82
CA LEU A 590 27.60 -18.69 -31.72
C LEU A 590 26.94 -18.99 -30.36
N ALA A 591 25.65 -18.70 -30.21
CA ALA A 591 24.90 -19.00 -28.99
C ALA A 591 24.82 -20.52 -28.74
N THR A 592 24.53 -21.31 -29.77
CA THR A 592 24.28 -22.76 -29.64
C THR A 592 25.53 -23.61 -29.81
N GLU A 593 26.23 -23.47 -30.93
CA GLU A 593 27.32 -24.34 -31.38
C GLU A 593 28.72 -23.72 -31.19
N GLY A 594 28.77 -22.49 -30.67
CA GLY A 594 30.00 -21.71 -30.58
C GLY A 594 30.77 -21.86 -29.28
N TYR A 595 32.10 -21.81 -29.40
CA TYR A 595 33.03 -21.61 -28.29
C TYR A 595 34.00 -20.48 -28.60
N SER A 596 34.49 -19.85 -27.55
CA SER A 596 35.49 -18.79 -27.58
C SER A 596 36.67 -19.20 -26.69
N TYR A 597 37.88 -18.92 -27.13
CA TYR A 597 39.09 -19.16 -26.35
C TYR A 597 40.08 -18.01 -26.56
N ASP A 598 40.52 -17.41 -25.45
CA ASP A 598 41.54 -16.37 -25.42
C ASP A 598 42.82 -16.93 -24.80
N GLY A 599 43.77 -17.33 -25.64
CA GLY A 599 45.06 -17.89 -25.25
C GLY A 599 46.22 -17.27 -26.04
N SER A 600 47.10 -18.10 -26.61
CA SER A 600 48.19 -17.65 -27.49
C SER A 600 47.70 -17.08 -28.82
N ALA A 601 46.48 -17.45 -29.24
CA ALA A 601 45.74 -16.87 -30.34
C ALA A 601 44.28 -16.74 -29.90
N ALA A 602 43.59 -15.68 -30.33
CA ALA A 602 42.18 -15.50 -30.06
C ALA A 602 41.36 -16.22 -31.13
N GLU A 603 40.62 -17.23 -30.71
CA GLU A 603 39.84 -18.10 -31.60
C GLU A 603 38.36 -18.12 -31.23
N VAL A 604 37.54 -18.09 -32.29
CA VAL A 604 36.09 -18.30 -32.21
C VAL A 604 35.77 -19.50 -33.10
N GLY A 605 35.24 -20.56 -32.50
CA GLY A 605 34.96 -21.80 -33.21
C GLY A 605 33.48 -22.16 -33.18
N LEU A 606 33.00 -22.76 -34.27
CA LEU A 606 31.66 -23.33 -34.40
C LEU A 606 31.81 -24.82 -34.77
N SER A 607 31.12 -25.72 -34.08
CA SER A 607 31.19 -27.17 -34.36
C SER A 607 29.81 -27.73 -34.67
N ASN A 608 29.65 -28.53 -35.73
CA ASN A 608 28.43 -29.29 -35.96
C ASN A 608 28.75 -30.64 -36.62
N SER A 609 27.89 -31.64 -36.44
CA SER A 609 28.07 -32.94 -37.11
C SER A 609 27.56 -32.94 -38.56
N ASP A 610 26.76 -31.94 -38.97
CA ASP A 610 26.10 -31.91 -40.26
C ASP A 610 26.82 -31.05 -41.30
N PRO A 611 27.26 -31.60 -42.45
CA PRO A 611 27.92 -30.84 -43.52
C PRO A 611 27.09 -29.66 -44.06
N THR A 612 25.77 -29.81 -44.11
CA THR A 612 24.90 -28.78 -44.72
C THR A 612 24.77 -27.54 -43.84
N ILE A 613 24.85 -27.73 -42.52
CA ILE A 613 24.86 -26.61 -41.56
C ILE A 613 26.22 -25.91 -41.60
N ILE A 614 27.30 -26.68 -41.71
CA ILE A 614 28.67 -26.16 -41.79
C ILE A 614 28.86 -25.30 -43.04
N SER A 615 28.37 -25.73 -44.20
CA SER A 615 28.45 -24.88 -45.41
C SER A 615 27.71 -23.57 -45.21
N HIS A 616 26.52 -23.61 -44.62
CA HIS A 616 25.76 -22.40 -44.31
C HIS A 616 26.45 -21.51 -43.27
N MET A 617 27.12 -22.09 -42.27
CA MET A 617 27.94 -21.34 -41.32
C MET A 617 29.09 -20.62 -42.02
N ILE A 618 29.78 -21.28 -42.95
CA ILE A 618 30.85 -20.69 -43.76
C ILE A 618 30.31 -19.55 -44.61
N ASP A 619 29.19 -19.76 -45.33
CA ASP A 619 28.54 -18.72 -46.14
C ASP A 619 28.17 -17.49 -45.31
N VAL A 620 27.66 -17.70 -44.09
CA VAL A 620 27.30 -16.61 -43.16
C VAL A 620 28.55 -15.87 -42.65
N ILE A 621 29.64 -16.57 -42.36
CA ILE A 621 30.91 -15.97 -41.92
C ILE A 621 31.53 -15.15 -43.06
N GLU A 622 31.60 -15.70 -44.28
CA GLU A 622 32.15 -15.04 -45.46
C GLU A 622 31.33 -13.81 -45.87
N SER A 623 30.00 -13.91 -45.81
CA SER A 623 29.11 -12.79 -46.13
C SER A 623 29.10 -11.68 -45.08
N THR A 624 29.34 -12.01 -43.80
CA THR A 624 29.30 -11.02 -42.70
C THR A 624 30.65 -10.34 -42.47
N PHE A 625 31.73 -11.13 -42.43
CA PHE A 625 33.06 -10.67 -42.01
C PHE A 625 34.10 -10.68 -43.14
N HIS A 626 33.78 -11.27 -44.29
CA HIS A 626 34.71 -11.47 -45.42
C HIS A 626 35.99 -12.22 -45.03
N ILE A 627 35.86 -13.19 -44.12
CA ILE A 627 36.94 -14.08 -43.68
C ILE A 627 36.62 -15.50 -44.12
N GLU A 628 37.58 -16.20 -44.72
CA GLU A 628 37.54 -17.65 -44.91
C GLU A 628 37.95 -18.34 -43.60
N PRO A 629 37.08 -19.17 -42.99
CA PRO A 629 37.44 -19.86 -41.76
C PRO A 629 38.27 -21.12 -42.02
N LEU A 630 39.04 -21.57 -41.03
CA LEU A 630 39.82 -22.80 -41.10
C LEU A 630 38.93 -24.01 -40.79
N ASP A 631 38.90 -24.99 -41.72
CA ASP A 631 38.18 -26.26 -41.54
C ASP A 631 39.16 -27.36 -41.11
N TYR A 632 38.94 -27.94 -39.93
CA TYR A 632 39.69 -29.10 -39.44
C TYR A 632 38.77 -30.33 -39.46
N THR A 633 39.14 -31.39 -40.19
CA THR A 633 38.35 -32.64 -40.11
C THR A 633 39.16 -33.94 -40.20
N GLU A 634 38.90 -34.85 -39.26
CA GLU A 634 38.59 -36.26 -39.60
C GLU A 634 37.29 -36.77 -38.93
N GLU A 635 36.81 -36.26 -37.78
CA GLU A 635 35.56 -36.80 -37.14
C GLU A 635 34.50 -35.77 -36.67
N ASN A 636 34.87 -34.64 -36.05
CA ASN A 636 33.93 -33.59 -35.60
C ASN A 636 34.22 -32.29 -36.33
N ARG A 637 33.56 -32.07 -37.47
CA ARG A 637 33.85 -30.97 -38.38
C ARG A 637 33.65 -29.61 -37.71
N THR A 638 34.76 -28.98 -37.34
CA THR A 638 34.80 -27.76 -36.54
C THR A 638 35.43 -26.65 -37.38
N ILE A 639 34.70 -25.55 -37.51
CA ILE A 639 35.12 -24.34 -38.20
C ILE A 639 35.75 -23.41 -37.18
N GLN A 640 36.96 -22.92 -37.44
CA GLN A 640 37.66 -21.99 -36.55
C GLN A 640 38.03 -20.68 -37.24
N ILE A 641 37.79 -19.56 -36.56
CA ILE A 641 38.22 -18.23 -36.97
C ILE A 641 39.29 -17.74 -35.99
N ILE A 642 40.51 -17.59 -36.47
CA ILE A 642 41.63 -17.05 -35.69
C ILE A 642 41.79 -15.56 -36.04
N SER A 643 41.24 -14.69 -35.21
CA SER A 643 41.31 -13.24 -35.41
C SER A 643 41.12 -12.49 -34.10
N ARG A 644 42.15 -11.74 -33.68
CA ARG A 644 42.08 -10.90 -32.48
C ARG A 644 41.07 -9.76 -32.66
N THR A 645 41.06 -9.12 -33.83
CA THR A 645 40.10 -8.05 -34.16
C THR A 645 38.65 -8.51 -34.04
N LEU A 646 38.32 -9.71 -34.55
CA LEU A 646 36.95 -10.25 -34.46
C LEU A 646 36.60 -10.64 -33.02
N PHE A 647 37.55 -11.24 -32.29
CA PHE A 647 37.34 -11.60 -30.89
C PHE A 647 37.06 -10.37 -30.03
N ASP A 648 37.88 -9.33 -30.14
CA ASP A 648 37.73 -8.08 -29.38
C ASP A 648 36.41 -7.37 -29.75
N TYR A 649 36.02 -7.38 -31.04
CA TYR A 649 34.71 -6.87 -31.49
C TYR A 649 33.53 -7.62 -30.84
N LEU A 650 33.58 -8.96 -30.81
CA LEU A 650 32.53 -9.77 -30.20
C LEU A 650 32.52 -9.66 -28.67
N GLU A 651 33.68 -9.51 -28.04
CA GLU A 651 33.80 -9.32 -26.59
C GLU A 651 33.27 -7.95 -26.15
N SER A 652 33.56 -6.89 -26.91
CA SER A 652 33.05 -5.54 -26.63
C SER A 652 31.54 -5.43 -26.85
N ASN A 653 31.04 -5.87 -28.01
CA ASN A 653 29.64 -5.70 -28.40
C ASN A 653 28.70 -6.79 -27.84
N PHE A 654 29.18 -8.03 -27.70
CA PHE A 654 28.36 -9.19 -27.32
C PHE A 654 28.98 -10.07 -26.20
N PRO A 655 29.39 -9.48 -25.06
CA PRO A 655 30.13 -10.19 -24.01
C PRO A 655 29.38 -11.39 -23.42
N ASN A 656 28.04 -11.35 -23.43
CA ASN A 656 27.22 -12.42 -22.86
C ASN A 656 27.20 -13.71 -23.68
N LEU A 657 27.51 -13.66 -24.97
CA LEU A 657 27.61 -14.86 -25.82
C LEU A 657 29.00 -15.50 -25.74
N MET A 658 30.02 -14.71 -25.39
CA MET A 658 31.41 -15.14 -25.23
C MET A 658 31.67 -15.90 -23.92
N LYS A 659 30.65 -16.05 -23.05
CA LYS A 659 30.74 -16.82 -21.80
C LYS A 659 30.53 -18.32 -22.04
N LYS A 660 30.79 -19.12 -20.99
CA LYS A 660 30.54 -20.57 -20.99
C LYS A 660 29.06 -20.90 -21.24
N SER A 661 28.79 -22.09 -21.78
CA SER A 661 27.45 -22.52 -22.23
C SER A 661 26.32 -22.41 -21.19
N TYR A 662 26.60 -22.54 -19.90
CA TYR A 662 25.60 -22.40 -18.81
C TYR A 662 25.37 -20.95 -18.35
N GLU A 663 26.20 -20.00 -18.82
CA GLU A 663 26.12 -18.57 -18.52
C GLU A 663 25.72 -17.72 -19.72
N LYS A 664 25.67 -18.29 -20.93
CA LYS A 664 25.26 -17.59 -22.15
C LYS A 664 23.88 -16.95 -21.99
N ARG A 665 23.73 -15.73 -22.54
CA ARG A 665 22.47 -14.96 -22.62
C ARG A 665 22.36 -14.33 -24.01
N ILE A 666 21.14 -14.15 -24.50
CA ILE A 666 20.91 -13.45 -25.78
C ILE A 666 21.25 -11.97 -25.58
N PRO A 667 22.01 -11.34 -26.50
CA PRO A 667 22.24 -9.89 -26.48
C PRO A 667 20.93 -9.12 -26.45
N ARG A 668 20.80 -8.17 -25.52
CA ARG A 668 19.56 -7.41 -25.35
C ARG A 668 19.22 -6.52 -26.53
N LEU A 669 20.24 -6.07 -27.27
CA LEU A 669 20.09 -5.32 -28.52
C LEU A 669 19.19 -6.04 -29.53
N LEU A 670 19.23 -7.38 -29.59
CA LEU A 670 18.39 -8.16 -30.51
C LEU A 670 16.90 -8.05 -30.22
N PHE A 671 16.48 -7.78 -28.99
CA PHE A 671 15.05 -7.70 -28.63
C PHE A 671 14.38 -6.46 -29.20
N ALA A 672 15.14 -5.40 -29.43
CA ALA A 672 14.68 -4.15 -30.01
C ALA A 672 14.84 -4.12 -31.55
N CYS A 673 15.55 -5.08 -32.14
CA CYS A 673 15.71 -5.16 -33.59
C CYS A 673 14.40 -5.48 -34.33
N PRO A 674 14.29 -5.07 -35.61
CA PRO A 674 13.24 -5.51 -36.53
C PRO A 674 12.98 -7.02 -36.49
N GLU A 675 11.73 -7.42 -36.78
CA GLU A 675 11.29 -8.81 -36.78
C GLU A 675 12.17 -9.73 -37.63
N GLU A 676 12.62 -9.29 -38.80
CA GLU A 676 13.49 -10.05 -39.70
C GLU A 676 14.79 -10.52 -39.04
N ILE A 677 15.44 -9.63 -38.27
CA ILE A 677 16.70 -9.90 -37.58
C ILE A 677 16.48 -10.85 -36.39
N ARG A 678 15.37 -10.67 -35.65
CA ARG A 678 14.99 -11.56 -34.54
C ARG A 678 14.70 -12.98 -35.04
N ILE A 679 14.02 -13.09 -36.17
CA ILE A 679 13.73 -14.36 -36.85
C ILE A 679 15.04 -15.03 -37.28
N ALA A 680 15.97 -14.30 -37.91
CA ALA A 680 17.27 -14.83 -38.33
C ALA A 680 18.05 -15.46 -37.16
N PHE A 681 18.10 -14.79 -36.01
CA PHE A 681 18.73 -15.34 -34.80
C PHE A 681 18.02 -16.59 -34.28
N LEU A 682 16.68 -16.55 -34.16
CA LEU A 682 15.90 -17.69 -33.66
C LEU A 682 15.96 -18.91 -34.59
N ASN A 683 16.07 -18.66 -35.89
CA ASN A 683 16.22 -19.68 -36.92
C ASN A 683 17.57 -20.39 -36.77
N ALA A 684 18.69 -19.64 -36.71
CA ALA A 684 20.01 -20.19 -36.45
C ALA A 684 20.07 -20.99 -35.13
N ALA A 685 19.51 -20.43 -34.06
CA ALA A 685 19.46 -21.08 -32.76
C ALA A 685 18.63 -22.38 -32.78
N PHE A 686 17.59 -22.47 -33.61
CA PHE A 686 16.77 -23.68 -33.73
C PHE A 686 17.51 -24.81 -34.44
N ILE A 687 18.45 -24.47 -35.31
CA ILE A 687 19.25 -25.46 -36.04
C ILE A 687 20.20 -26.20 -35.08
N GLY A 688 20.80 -25.48 -34.13
CA GLY A 688 21.68 -26.06 -33.11
C GLY A 688 20.91 -26.73 -31.98
N ASP A 689 20.19 -25.93 -31.17
CA ASP A 689 19.56 -26.38 -29.92
C ASP A 689 18.11 -26.89 -30.09
N GLY A 690 17.55 -26.80 -31.31
CA GLY A 690 16.15 -27.13 -31.58
C GLY A 690 15.90 -28.63 -31.75
N SER A 691 14.75 -29.07 -31.26
CA SER A 691 14.29 -30.46 -31.34
C SER A 691 12.80 -30.52 -31.65
N VAL A 692 12.41 -31.48 -32.48
CA VAL A 692 11.00 -31.78 -32.78
C VAL A 692 10.68 -33.17 -32.22
N GLU A 693 10.02 -33.19 -31.06
CA GLU A 693 9.52 -34.38 -30.39
C GLU A 693 8.16 -34.80 -30.98
N THR A 694 7.62 -35.94 -30.54
CA THR A 694 6.35 -36.50 -31.06
C THR A 694 5.14 -35.59 -30.86
N GLU A 695 5.15 -34.78 -29.81
CA GLU A 695 4.03 -33.92 -29.43
C GLU A 695 4.41 -32.43 -29.31
N THR A 696 5.69 -32.08 -29.42
CA THR A 696 6.17 -30.73 -29.07
C THR A 696 7.41 -30.34 -29.85
N CYS A 697 7.60 -29.03 -30.02
CA CYS A 697 8.84 -28.45 -30.50
C CYS A 697 9.56 -27.78 -29.32
N ALA A 698 10.88 -27.89 -29.20
CA ALA A 698 11.60 -27.29 -28.08
C ALA A 698 13.02 -26.85 -28.42
N TYR A 699 13.45 -25.72 -27.83
CA TYR A 699 14.86 -25.37 -27.70
C TYR A 699 15.41 -25.99 -26.41
N SER A 700 16.57 -26.65 -26.49
CA SER A 700 17.21 -27.28 -25.34
C SER A 700 18.52 -26.57 -24.99
N THR A 701 18.68 -26.12 -23.75
CA THR A 701 19.90 -25.43 -23.30
C THR A 701 20.27 -25.78 -21.87
N ASN A 702 21.54 -25.63 -21.50
CA ASN A 702 22.01 -25.79 -20.13
C ASN A 702 22.03 -24.45 -19.36
N SER A 703 21.79 -23.31 -20.04
CA SER A 703 21.70 -22.00 -19.40
C SER A 703 20.25 -21.66 -19.06
N LYS A 704 19.97 -21.45 -17.76
CA LYS A 704 18.66 -20.95 -17.30
C LYS A 704 18.33 -19.61 -17.95
N GLY A 705 19.33 -18.74 -18.02
CA GLY A 705 19.18 -17.40 -18.57
C GLY A 705 18.88 -17.40 -20.06
N LEU A 706 19.55 -18.28 -20.83
CA LEU A 706 19.28 -18.44 -22.26
C LEU A 706 17.86 -18.99 -22.50
N ALA A 707 17.40 -19.94 -21.68
CA ALA A 707 16.03 -20.45 -21.76
C ALA A 707 14.98 -19.37 -21.50
N HIS A 708 15.23 -18.49 -20.52
CA HIS A 708 14.40 -17.32 -20.26
C HIS A 708 14.42 -16.37 -21.48
N ASP A 709 15.60 -16.08 -22.02
CA ASP A 709 15.76 -15.15 -23.13
C ASP A 709 15.08 -15.67 -24.42
N TYR A 710 15.15 -16.97 -24.72
CA TYR A 710 14.39 -17.58 -25.82
C TYR A 710 12.89 -17.40 -25.64
N GLN A 711 12.38 -17.60 -24.42
CA GLN A 711 10.96 -17.39 -24.14
C GLN A 711 10.56 -15.92 -24.33
N ASP A 712 11.40 -14.98 -23.89
CA ASP A 712 11.13 -13.55 -24.03
C ASP A 712 11.20 -13.11 -25.49
N LEU A 713 12.18 -13.61 -26.26
CA LEU A 713 12.34 -13.27 -27.68
C LEU A 713 11.19 -13.84 -28.53
N LEU A 714 10.76 -15.08 -28.25
CA LEU A 714 9.59 -15.67 -28.88
C LEU A 714 8.29 -14.93 -28.50
N LEU A 715 8.18 -14.42 -27.26
CA LEU A 715 7.04 -13.61 -26.84
C LEU A 715 6.96 -12.29 -27.62
N THR A 716 8.09 -11.72 -28.05
CA THR A 716 8.10 -10.54 -28.92
C THR A 716 7.57 -10.77 -30.34
N LEU A 717 7.36 -12.03 -30.72
CA LEU A 717 6.71 -12.46 -31.97
C LEU A 717 5.28 -12.99 -31.72
N GLY A 718 4.76 -12.86 -30.48
CA GLY A 718 3.49 -13.45 -30.06
C GLY A 718 3.51 -14.98 -29.92
N ILE A 719 4.69 -15.60 -29.90
CA ILE A 719 4.87 -17.05 -29.77
C ILE A 719 5.06 -17.40 -28.30
N HIS A 720 4.09 -18.13 -27.73
CA HIS A 720 4.12 -18.47 -26.32
C HIS A 720 4.76 -19.82 -26.07
N THR A 721 5.64 -19.86 -25.08
CA THR A 721 6.39 -21.06 -24.73
C THR A 721 6.31 -21.38 -23.24
N ARG A 722 6.68 -22.60 -22.89
CA ARG A 722 6.77 -23.06 -21.50
C ARG A 722 8.15 -23.63 -21.21
N ILE A 723 8.77 -23.15 -20.15
CA ILE A 723 10.05 -23.67 -19.68
C ILE A 723 9.83 -24.91 -18.81
N HIS A 724 10.60 -25.95 -19.08
CA HIS A 724 10.74 -27.13 -18.23
C HIS A 724 12.22 -27.29 -17.86
N SER A 725 12.49 -27.66 -16.62
CA SER A 725 13.84 -27.91 -16.12
C SER A 725 13.95 -29.36 -15.65
N GLU A 726 14.98 -30.06 -16.12
CA GLU A 726 15.33 -31.42 -15.75
C GLU A 726 16.69 -31.41 -15.04
N GLU A 727 16.77 -32.02 -13.87
CA GLU A 727 18.03 -32.18 -13.12
C GLU A 727 18.70 -33.48 -13.54
N TYR A 728 20.01 -33.43 -13.78
CA TYR A 728 20.81 -34.61 -14.10
C TYR A 728 22.17 -34.57 -13.41
N GLU A 729 22.69 -35.76 -13.08
CA GLU A 729 24.00 -35.92 -12.45
C GLU A 729 25.08 -35.98 -13.52
N TYR A 730 26.14 -35.18 -13.35
CA TYR A 730 27.28 -35.18 -14.25
C TYR A 730 28.38 -36.07 -13.67
N SER A 731 28.75 -37.13 -14.39
CA SER A 731 29.77 -38.08 -13.94
C SER A 731 31.11 -37.39 -13.72
N ASN A 732 31.63 -37.49 -12.49
CA ASN A 732 32.93 -37.05 -11.93
C ASN A 732 32.95 -35.80 -11.02
N GLU A 733 31.86 -35.07 -10.84
CA GLU A 733 31.74 -34.08 -9.76
C GLU A 733 30.38 -34.24 -9.08
N ASN A 734 30.29 -34.27 -7.75
CA ASN A 734 29.04 -34.29 -6.97
C ASN A 734 28.22 -32.98 -7.13
N LYS A 735 28.06 -32.48 -8.36
CA LYS A 735 27.31 -31.28 -8.73
C LYS A 735 26.21 -31.68 -9.71
N SER A 736 24.96 -31.50 -9.29
CA SER A 736 23.82 -31.60 -10.18
C SER A 736 23.81 -30.43 -11.16
N ARG A 737 23.53 -30.73 -12.43
CA ARG A 737 23.32 -29.72 -13.48
C ARG A 737 21.86 -29.76 -13.92
N TYR A 738 21.37 -28.62 -14.37
CA TYR A 738 20.02 -28.48 -14.88
C TYR A 738 20.06 -28.31 -16.40
N ARG A 739 19.20 -29.05 -17.10
CA ARG A 739 18.89 -28.86 -18.50
C ARG A 739 17.53 -28.18 -18.61
N TYR A 740 17.43 -27.13 -19.40
CA TYR A 740 16.21 -26.37 -19.63
C TYR A 740 15.70 -26.63 -21.05
N LYS A 741 14.41 -26.96 -21.16
CA LYS A 741 13.70 -27.09 -22.44
C LYS A 741 12.61 -26.03 -22.55
N VAL A 742 12.67 -25.23 -23.60
CA VAL A 742 11.66 -24.21 -23.93
C VAL A 742 10.68 -24.82 -24.93
N TYR A 743 9.56 -25.32 -24.43
CA TYR A 743 8.54 -25.99 -25.23
C TYR A 743 7.61 -25.01 -25.94
N ILE A 744 7.47 -25.17 -27.24
CA ILE A 744 6.45 -24.56 -28.09
C ILE A 744 5.36 -25.61 -28.34
N ARG A 745 4.11 -25.29 -28.01
CA ARG A 745 2.97 -26.24 -28.08
C ARG A 745 1.68 -25.53 -28.52
N GLY A 746 0.72 -26.32 -28.99
CA GLY A 746 -0.67 -25.89 -29.19
C GLY A 746 -0.82 -24.80 -30.25
N ASP A 747 -1.45 -23.69 -29.85
CA ASP A 747 -1.76 -22.50 -30.66
C ASP A 747 -0.51 -21.83 -31.26
N SER A 748 0.62 -21.86 -30.56
CA SER A 748 1.84 -21.18 -31.01
C SER A 748 2.68 -22.00 -32.01
N LEU A 749 2.37 -23.27 -32.26
CA LEU A 749 3.12 -24.12 -33.19
C LEU A 749 2.96 -23.68 -34.65
N GLU A 750 1.74 -23.30 -35.04
CA GLU A 750 1.44 -22.86 -36.41
C GLU A 750 2.12 -21.51 -36.69
N HIS A 751 2.01 -20.56 -35.75
CA HIS A 751 2.67 -19.26 -35.83
C HIS A 751 4.20 -19.36 -35.82
N PHE A 752 4.77 -20.27 -35.02
CA PHE A 752 6.21 -20.54 -35.03
C PHE A 752 6.68 -21.13 -36.37
N ALA A 753 5.92 -22.05 -36.95
CA ALA A 753 6.26 -22.69 -38.22
C ALA A 753 6.26 -21.71 -39.39
N SER A 754 5.25 -20.82 -39.46
CA SER A 754 5.14 -19.83 -40.53
C SER A 754 6.19 -18.73 -40.42
N THR A 755 6.55 -18.34 -39.20
CA THR A 755 7.35 -17.15 -38.94
C THR A 755 8.83 -17.46 -38.82
N VAL A 756 9.21 -18.48 -38.03
CA VAL A 756 10.62 -18.78 -37.72
C VAL A 756 11.27 -19.71 -38.74
N ILE A 757 10.48 -20.54 -39.44
CA ILE A 757 10.96 -21.51 -40.44
C ILE A 757 10.26 -21.25 -41.81
N PRO A 758 10.66 -20.20 -42.56
CA PRO A 758 10.00 -19.83 -43.81
C PRO A 758 10.18 -20.87 -44.94
N GLU A 759 9.31 -20.80 -45.96
CA GLU A 759 9.16 -21.79 -47.05
C GLU A 759 10.40 -22.04 -47.92
N ASN A 760 11.32 -21.08 -48.01
CA ASN A 760 12.46 -21.11 -48.94
C ASN A 760 13.77 -21.62 -48.32
N THR A 761 13.72 -22.54 -47.35
CA THR A 761 14.92 -23.05 -46.67
C THR A 761 15.32 -24.46 -47.16
N ASN A 762 16.56 -24.61 -47.65
CA ASN A 762 17.08 -25.86 -48.25
C ASN A 762 17.79 -26.75 -47.23
N GLY A 763 17.78 -28.09 -47.41
CA GLY A 763 18.59 -29.03 -46.61
C GLY A 763 17.90 -29.52 -45.33
N LYS A 764 18.60 -29.54 -44.18
CA LYS A 764 18.08 -30.03 -42.88
C LYS A 764 16.78 -29.34 -42.44
N PHE A 765 16.54 -28.14 -42.96
CA PHE A 765 15.31 -27.36 -42.85
C PHE A 765 14.06 -28.10 -43.34
N GLU A 766 14.14 -28.84 -44.44
CA GLU A 766 13.02 -29.60 -45.02
C GLU A 766 12.64 -30.80 -44.12
N LYS A 767 13.63 -31.41 -43.46
CA LYS A 767 13.43 -32.53 -42.52
C LYS A 767 12.76 -32.07 -41.23
N TYR A 768 13.11 -30.89 -40.70
CA TYR A 768 12.40 -30.32 -39.55
C TYR A 768 11.00 -29.85 -39.94
N ARG A 769 10.85 -29.19 -41.10
CA ARG A 769 9.56 -28.74 -41.62
C ARG A 769 8.59 -29.89 -41.85
N SER A 770 9.02 -30.98 -42.47
CA SER A 770 8.17 -32.18 -42.67
C SER A 770 7.72 -32.80 -41.35
N LYS A 771 8.60 -32.90 -40.35
CA LYS A 771 8.24 -33.34 -39.00
C LYS A 771 7.28 -32.37 -38.31
N LEU A 772 7.49 -31.07 -38.48
CA LEU A 772 6.70 -30.02 -37.84
C LEU A 772 5.32 -29.88 -38.48
N ASN A 773 5.18 -30.03 -39.80
CA ASN A 773 3.91 -30.13 -40.51
C ASN A 773 3.11 -31.36 -40.06
N ASN A 774 3.76 -32.51 -39.92
CA ASN A 774 3.13 -33.70 -39.34
C ASN A 774 2.68 -33.47 -37.89
N LEU A 775 3.46 -32.74 -37.10
CA LEU A 775 3.11 -32.36 -35.74
C LEU A 775 1.90 -31.41 -35.69
N ILE A 776 1.84 -30.41 -36.58
CA ILE A 776 0.71 -29.47 -36.70
C ILE A 776 -0.57 -30.23 -37.07
N LEU A 777 -0.51 -31.14 -38.05
CA LEU A 777 -1.66 -31.96 -38.46
C LEU A 777 -2.21 -32.79 -37.28
N ARG A 778 -1.32 -33.44 -36.50
CA ARG A 778 -1.70 -34.19 -35.30
C ARG A 778 -2.23 -33.30 -34.17
N SER A 779 -1.66 -32.10 -34.01
CA SER A 779 -2.13 -31.11 -33.05
C SER A 779 -3.55 -30.63 -33.36
N LYS A 780 -3.86 -30.37 -34.66
CA LYS A 780 -5.22 -30.02 -35.13
C LYS A 780 -6.24 -31.14 -34.86
N GLN A 781 -5.85 -32.41 -35.01
CA GLN A 781 -6.73 -33.56 -34.72
C GLN A 781 -7.03 -33.75 -33.23
N THR A 782 -6.15 -33.31 -32.32
CA THR A 782 -6.29 -33.56 -30.87
C THR A 782 -6.84 -32.37 -30.08
N ASN A 783 -7.22 -31.27 -30.75
CA ASN A 783 -7.81 -30.04 -30.18
C ASN A 783 -7.09 -29.50 -28.92
N ARG A 784 -5.75 -29.51 -28.92
CA ARG A 784 -4.90 -29.17 -27.76
C ARG A 784 -4.60 -27.67 -27.62
N LYS A 785 -5.57 -26.79 -27.91
CA LYS A 785 -5.39 -25.34 -27.77
C LYS A 785 -5.37 -24.96 -26.29
N ARG A 786 -4.39 -24.14 -25.86
CA ARG A 786 -4.10 -23.89 -24.43
C ARG A 786 -4.23 -22.44 -24.01
N ASP A 787 -4.50 -21.53 -24.93
CA ASP A 787 -4.92 -20.17 -24.59
C ASP A 787 -6.36 -20.18 -24.08
N ASN A 788 -6.48 -20.32 -22.77
CA ASN A 788 -7.76 -20.52 -22.10
C ASN A 788 -8.05 -19.38 -21.13
N LEU A 789 -9.27 -18.87 -21.21
CA LEU A 789 -9.83 -17.91 -20.28
C LEU A 789 -10.49 -18.63 -19.08
N PRO A 790 -10.67 -17.92 -17.96
CA PRO A 790 -11.44 -18.41 -16.82
C PRO A 790 -12.85 -18.87 -17.20
N GLY A 791 -13.35 -19.95 -16.59
CA GLY A 791 -14.66 -20.55 -16.91
C GLY A 791 -15.85 -19.60 -16.67
N GLN A 792 -15.71 -18.64 -15.76
CA GLN A 792 -16.69 -17.57 -15.49
C GLN A 792 -16.99 -16.72 -16.74
N VAL A 793 -16.08 -16.68 -17.73
CA VAL A 793 -16.34 -16.00 -19.01
C VAL A 793 -17.53 -16.65 -19.76
N ALA A 794 -17.76 -17.96 -19.61
CA ALA A 794 -18.91 -18.64 -20.23
C ALA A 794 -20.23 -18.13 -19.67
N THR A 795 -20.27 -17.84 -18.36
CA THR A 795 -21.48 -17.27 -17.74
C THR A 795 -21.79 -15.88 -18.28
N ILE A 796 -20.77 -15.05 -18.51
CA ILE A 796 -20.94 -13.73 -19.12
C ILE A 796 -21.45 -13.86 -20.57
N ILE A 797 -20.87 -14.76 -21.36
CA ILE A 797 -21.32 -15.02 -22.74
C ILE A 797 -22.77 -15.51 -22.75
N LYS A 798 -23.13 -16.46 -21.88
CA LYS A 798 -24.50 -16.97 -21.76
C LYS A 798 -25.49 -15.86 -21.42
N ASP A 799 -25.13 -14.97 -20.49
CA ASP A 799 -25.97 -13.83 -20.13
C ASP A 799 -26.15 -12.87 -21.31
N CYS A 800 -25.09 -12.59 -22.07
CA CYS A 800 -25.16 -11.77 -23.28
C CYS A 800 -26.02 -12.41 -24.37
N LEU A 801 -25.88 -13.73 -24.61
CA LEU A 801 -26.70 -14.47 -25.57
C LEU A 801 -28.17 -14.44 -25.19
N LYS A 802 -28.49 -14.70 -23.91
CA LYS A 802 -29.86 -14.65 -23.39
C LYS A 802 -30.45 -13.24 -23.49
N ALA A 803 -29.66 -12.22 -23.18
CA ALA A 803 -30.05 -10.82 -23.31
C ALA A 803 -30.32 -10.42 -24.78
N LEU A 804 -29.59 -10.97 -25.75
CA LEU A 804 -29.80 -10.76 -27.18
C LEU A 804 -30.84 -11.69 -27.82
N GLY A 805 -31.49 -12.56 -27.03
CA GLY A 805 -32.53 -13.47 -27.52
C GLY A 805 -32.00 -14.68 -28.31
N LEU A 806 -30.72 -15.01 -28.15
CA LEU A 806 -30.06 -16.14 -28.81
C LEU A 806 -30.01 -17.36 -27.89
N THR A 807 -30.17 -18.55 -28.47
CA THR A 807 -29.90 -19.82 -27.78
C THR A 807 -28.41 -20.13 -27.83
N TYR A 808 -27.88 -20.74 -26.77
CA TYR A 808 -26.50 -21.21 -26.74
C TYR A 808 -26.44 -22.72 -27.01
N ASP A 809 -25.37 -23.16 -27.68
CA ASP A 809 -25.14 -24.58 -27.96
C ASP A 809 -24.64 -25.30 -26.69
N GLY A 810 -24.81 -26.63 -26.65
CA GLY A 810 -24.34 -27.48 -25.53
C GLY A 810 -22.83 -27.39 -25.23
N SER A 811 -22.04 -26.73 -26.08
CA SER A 811 -20.60 -26.49 -25.91
C SER A 811 -20.24 -25.67 -24.67
N LEU A 812 -21.08 -24.70 -24.26
CA LEU A 812 -20.84 -23.89 -23.06
C LEU A 812 -21.22 -24.60 -21.76
N TYR A 813 -21.97 -25.70 -21.84
CA TYR A 813 -22.53 -26.38 -20.66
C TYR A 813 -21.45 -26.89 -19.72
N GLN A 814 -20.43 -27.59 -20.25
CA GLN A 814 -19.33 -28.13 -19.46
C GLN A 814 -18.51 -27.03 -18.76
N HIS A 815 -18.36 -25.85 -19.37
CA HIS A 815 -17.66 -24.72 -18.78
C HIS A 815 -18.42 -24.06 -17.64
N ILE A 816 -19.75 -24.00 -17.75
CA ILE A 816 -20.62 -23.36 -16.75
C ILE A 816 -20.83 -24.27 -15.54
N GLU A 817 -21.08 -25.56 -15.77
CA GLU A 817 -21.44 -26.49 -14.69
C GLU A 817 -20.22 -26.99 -13.92
N HIS A 818 -19.11 -27.25 -14.61
CA HIS A 818 -17.90 -27.80 -14.00
C HIS A 818 -16.77 -26.78 -13.82
N GLY A 819 -16.98 -25.52 -14.23
CA GLY A 819 -16.00 -24.44 -14.08
C GLY A 819 -14.75 -24.59 -14.97
N TYR A 820 -14.81 -25.41 -16.02
CA TYR A 820 -13.66 -25.61 -16.90
C TYR A 820 -13.30 -24.36 -17.70
N SER A 821 -12.00 -24.16 -17.94
CA SER A 821 -11.49 -23.03 -18.71
C SER A 821 -11.91 -23.10 -20.18
N ILE A 822 -12.20 -21.95 -20.78
CA ILE A 822 -12.75 -21.85 -22.15
C ILE A 822 -11.64 -21.40 -23.09
N ASN A 823 -11.57 -22.00 -24.27
CA ASN A 823 -10.61 -21.56 -25.28
C ASN A 823 -10.96 -20.18 -25.85
N ILE A 824 -9.96 -19.33 -26.07
CA ILE A 824 -10.19 -17.98 -26.62
C ILE A 824 -10.88 -17.99 -27.99
N GLU A 825 -10.61 -18.96 -28.86
CA GLU A 825 -11.22 -18.97 -30.19
C GLU A 825 -12.73 -19.16 -30.11
N VAL A 826 -13.18 -20.05 -29.22
CA VAL A 826 -14.61 -20.23 -28.90
C VAL A 826 -15.21 -18.91 -28.40
N VAL A 827 -14.49 -18.18 -27.54
CA VAL A 827 -14.92 -16.85 -27.08
C VAL A 827 -14.97 -15.84 -28.23
N LYS A 828 -14.01 -15.83 -29.15
CA LYS A 828 -13.96 -14.94 -30.32
C LYS A 828 -15.09 -15.24 -31.30
N ASP A 829 -15.41 -16.51 -31.52
CA ASP A 829 -16.54 -16.93 -32.37
C ASP A 829 -17.87 -16.43 -31.79
N TYR A 830 -18.08 -16.61 -30.48
CA TYR A 830 -19.25 -16.06 -29.79
C TYR A 830 -19.27 -14.53 -29.81
N LEU A 831 -18.12 -13.86 -29.61
CA LEU A 831 -18.03 -12.40 -29.72
C LEU A 831 -18.42 -11.90 -31.10
N LYS A 832 -18.02 -12.59 -32.17
CA LYS A 832 -18.43 -12.25 -33.55
C LYS A 832 -19.94 -12.33 -33.71
N ILE A 833 -20.56 -13.41 -33.23
CA ILE A 833 -22.02 -13.59 -33.24
C ILE A 833 -22.72 -12.48 -32.44
N LEU A 834 -22.22 -12.17 -31.24
CA LEU A 834 -22.76 -11.12 -30.38
C LEU A 834 -22.68 -9.74 -31.03
N LYS A 835 -21.55 -9.41 -31.68
CA LYS A 835 -21.34 -8.13 -32.39
C LYS A 835 -22.23 -7.99 -33.61
N GLU A 836 -22.32 -9.03 -34.44
CA GLU A 836 -23.19 -9.02 -35.62
C GLU A 836 -24.65 -8.79 -35.21
N LYS A 837 -25.12 -9.50 -34.18
CA LYS A 837 -26.48 -9.32 -33.68
C LYS A 837 -26.69 -7.95 -33.01
N TYR A 838 -25.73 -7.46 -32.23
CA TYR A 838 -25.76 -6.13 -31.63
C TYR A 838 -25.85 -5.03 -32.70
N LYS A 839 -25.07 -5.14 -33.78
CA LYS A 839 -25.09 -4.18 -34.89
C LYS A 839 -26.46 -4.17 -35.60
N VAL A 840 -27.03 -5.33 -35.87
CA VAL A 840 -28.39 -5.45 -36.43
C VAL A 840 -29.42 -4.76 -35.53
N LEU A 841 -29.31 -4.91 -34.20
CA LEU A 841 -30.22 -4.26 -33.24
C LEU A 841 -30.02 -2.74 -33.15
N LEU A 842 -28.79 -2.26 -33.31
CA LEU A 842 -28.47 -0.83 -33.37
C LEU A 842 -29.07 -0.20 -34.64
N ASP A 843 -28.94 -0.86 -35.78
CA ASP A 843 -29.46 -0.38 -37.07
C ASP A 843 -31.01 -0.36 -37.11
N LEU A 844 -31.66 -1.20 -36.31
CA LEU A 844 -33.12 -1.26 -36.16
C LEU A 844 -33.72 -0.24 -35.18
N GLN A 845 -32.90 0.58 -34.50
CA GLN A 845 -33.35 1.64 -33.59
C GLN A 845 -34.22 2.72 -34.27
N ILE A 846 -34.50 2.60 -35.56
CA ILE A 846 -35.35 3.49 -36.37
C ILE A 846 -36.78 2.90 -36.56
N ALA A 847 -37.09 1.71 -36.03
CA ALA A 847 -38.39 1.07 -36.25
C ALA A 847 -39.50 1.61 -35.32
N SER A 848 -40.49 2.28 -35.91
CA SER A 848 -41.65 2.93 -35.29
C SER A 848 -42.74 2.00 -34.71
N ASP A 849 -42.46 0.70 -34.51
CA ASP A 849 -43.46 -0.29 -34.10
C ASP A 849 -42.87 -1.49 -33.33
N ILE A 850 -43.43 -1.77 -32.14
CA ILE A 850 -43.08 -2.87 -31.23
C ILE A 850 -43.22 -4.24 -31.93
N ARG A 851 -44.17 -4.38 -32.85
CA ARG A 851 -44.43 -5.64 -33.57
C ARG A 851 -43.29 -5.99 -34.54
N LYS A 852 -42.76 -4.98 -35.23
CA LYS A 852 -41.60 -5.10 -36.12
C LYS A 852 -40.34 -5.38 -35.31
N LEU A 853 -40.15 -4.69 -34.18
CA LEU A 853 -39.07 -4.97 -33.22
C LEU A 853 -39.08 -6.44 -32.79
N ARG A 854 -40.24 -6.99 -32.42
CA ARG A 854 -40.38 -8.40 -32.01
C ARG A 854 -40.05 -9.39 -33.12
N GLY A 855 -40.53 -9.11 -34.34
CA GLY A 855 -40.30 -9.96 -35.51
C GLY A 855 -38.82 -10.12 -35.87
N VAL A 856 -38.00 -9.09 -35.64
CA VAL A 856 -36.57 -9.12 -35.99
C VAL A 856 -35.67 -9.50 -34.82
N THR A 857 -36.03 -9.10 -33.60
CA THR A 857 -35.27 -9.43 -32.38
C THR A 857 -35.48 -10.87 -31.92
N GLY A 858 -36.64 -11.47 -32.18
CA GLY A 858 -37.02 -12.75 -31.60
C GLY A 858 -37.41 -12.68 -30.12
N TYR A 859 -37.51 -11.48 -29.53
CA TYR A 859 -37.93 -11.32 -28.14
C TYR A 859 -39.39 -11.71 -27.93
N SER A 860 -39.70 -12.28 -26.77
CA SER A 860 -41.08 -12.50 -26.34
C SER A 860 -41.72 -11.21 -25.80
N GLN A 861 -43.05 -11.14 -25.81
CA GLN A 861 -43.80 -10.04 -25.17
C GLN A 861 -43.39 -9.83 -23.69
N ASN A 862 -43.03 -10.92 -22.99
CA ASN A 862 -42.55 -10.87 -21.60
C ASN A 862 -41.18 -10.21 -21.48
N GLN A 863 -40.25 -10.52 -22.38
CA GLN A 863 -38.91 -9.93 -22.38
C GLN A 863 -38.95 -8.44 -22.66
N ILE A 864 -39.76 -8.01 -23.63
CA ILE A 864 -39.97 -6.58 -23.93
C ILE A 864 -40.57 -5.86 -22.71
N ALA A 865 -41.57 -6.48 -22.06
CA ALA A 865 -42.17 -5.94 -20.85
C ALA A 865 -41.16 -5.78 -19.71
N GLN A 866 -40.28 -6.78 -19.48
CA GLN A 866 -39.22 -6.71 -18.48
C GLN A 866 -38.18 -5.62 -18.78
N ILE A 867 -37.72 -5.52 -20.02
CA ILE A 867 -36.75 -4.51 -20.46
C ILE A 867 -37.32 -3.09 -20.31
N ALA A 868 -38.60 -2.91 -20.61
CA ALA A 868 -39.28 -1.61 -20.55
C ALA A 868 -39.83 -1.26 -19.15
N GLY A 869 -39.74 -2.17 -18.16
CA GLY A 869 -40.36 -2.00 -16.84
C GLY A 869 -41.89 -1.90 -16.89
N THR A 870 -42.53 -2.60 -17.83
CA THR A 870 -43.99 -2.61 -18.04
C THR A 870 -44.57 -4.03 -17.86
N THR A 871 -45.89 -4.17 -17.87
CA THR A 871 -46.53 -5.49 -17.79
C THR A 871 -46.68 -6.10 -19.18
N ARG A 872 -46.61 -7.44 -19.28
CA ARG A 872 -46.94 -8.20 -20.51
C ARG A 872 -48.27 -7.78 -21.10
N GLY A 873 -49.26 -7.52 -20.23
CA GLY A 873 -50.59 -7.06 -20.62
C GLY A 873 -50.53 -5.73 -21.37
N ALA A 874 -49.71 -4.77 -20.93
CA ALA A 874 -49.56 -3.49 -21.60
C ALA A 874 -48.94 -3.62 -23.01
N VAL A 875 -47.91 -4.47 -23.17
CA VAL A 875 -47.30 -4.75 -24.48
C VAL A 875 -48.29 -5.44 -25.42
N ASN A 876 -49.05 -6.42 -24.92
CA ASN A 876 -50.08 -7.12 -25.71
C ASN A 876 -51.26 -6.20 -26.09
N TYR A 877 -51.62 -5.25 -25.23
CA TYR A 877 -52.71 -4.30 -25.50
C TYR A 877 -52.29 -3.21 -26.50
N TYR A 878 -51.01 -2.81 -26.49
CA TYR A 878 -50.41 -1.97 -27.53
C TYR A 878 -50.43 -2.67 -28.91
N GLU A 879 -49.99 -3.93 -28.98
CA GLU A 879 -49.97 -4.70 -30.25
C GLU A 879 -51.37 -5.00 -30.84
N ARG A 880 -52.43 -4.80 -30.06
CA ARG A 880 -53.84 -4.96 -30.47
C ARG A 880 -54.53 -3.63 -30.76
N GLU A 881 -53.78 -2.51 -30.80
CA GLU A 881 -54.30 -1.15 -31.00
C GLU A 881 -55.36 -0.71 -29.97
N GLY A 882 -55.30 -1.24 -28.74
CA GLY A 882 -56.32 -0.96 -27.72
C GLY A 882 -56.17 0.37 -26.97
N TYR A 883 -55.05 1.10 -27.16
CA TYR A 883 -54.71 2.33 -26.44
C TYR A 883 -54.99 3.59 -27.28
N SER A 884 -55.33 4.69 -26.60
CA SER A 884 -55.34 6.05 -27.18
C SER A 884 -53.94 6.49 -27.62
N ASP A 885 -53.85 7.36 -28.63
CA ASP A 885 -52.61 7.81 -29.26
C ASP A 885 -51.56 8.30 -28.24
N GLU A 886 -51.97 9.08 -27.24
CA GLU A 886 -51.07 9.57 -26.17
C GLU A 886 -50.45 8.44 -25.34
N ARG A 887 -51.21 7.37 -25.07
CA ARG A 887 -50.76 6.25 -24.25
C ARG A 887 -49.92 5.26 -25.05
N GLN A 888 -50.13 5.18 -26.37
CA GLN A 888 -49.25 4.47 -27.29
C GLN A 888 -47.84 5.10 -27.31
N VAL A 889 -47.74 6.43 -27.43
CA VAL A 889 -46.46 7.16 -27.42
C VAL A 889 -45.71 6.99 -26.09
N GLN A 890 -46.42 6.98 -24.96
CA GLN A 890 -45.81 6.74 -23.64
C GLN A 890 -45.26 5.31 -23.47
N VAL A 891 -45.94 4.29 -24.02
CA VAL A 891 -45.46 2.91 -23.95
C VAL A 891 -44.26 2.73 -24.88
N LEU A 892 -44.32 3.29 -26.09
CA LEU A 892 -43.22 3.23 -27.06
C LEU A 892 -41.95 3.90 -26.53
N SER A 893 -42.06 5.11 -25.97
CA SER A 893 -40.90 5.82 -25.39
C SER A 893 -40.28 5.10 -24.18
N LYS A 894 -41.08 4.44 -23.34
CA LYS A 894 -40.56 3.60 -22.24
C LYS A 894 -39.83 2.36 -22.75
N VAL A 895 -40.33 1.76 -23.82
CA VAL A 895 -39.68 0.61 -24.47
C VAL A 895 -38.37 1.05 -25.11
N GLU A 896 -38.34 2.16 -25.86
CA GLU A 896 -37.10 2.70 -26.45
C GLU A 896 -36.05 3.03 -25.39
N HIS A 897 -36.44 3.69 -24.29
CA HIS A 897 -35.51 4.03 -23.20
C HIS A 897 -34.96 2.77 -22.50
N GLY A 898 -35.83 1.80 -22.21
CA GLY A 898 -35.44 0.51 -21.61
C GLY A 898 -34.49 -0.27 -22.52
N LEU A 899 -34.79 -0.31 -23.83
CA LEU A 899 -33.97 -1.01 -24.82
C LEU A 899 -32.60 -0.34 -25.00
N ASN A 900 -32.54 1.00 -25.01
CA ASN A 900 -31.29 1.75 -25.05
C ASN A 900 -30.41 1.50 -23.82
N SER A 901 -31.01 1.50 -22.62
CA SER A 901 -30.28 1.17 -21.40
C SER A 901 -29.77 -0.27 -21.43
N HIS A 902 -30.56 -1.21 -21.94
CA HIS A 902 -30.19 -2.61 -22.02
C HIS A 902 -29.09 -2.87 -23.06
N LEU A 903 -29.16 -2.24 -24.24
CA LEU A 903 -28.13 -2.32 -25.27
C LEU A 903 -26.80 -1.72 -24.79
N ARG A 904 -26.81 -0.63 -24.03
CA ARG A 904 -25.60 -0.08 -23.40
C ARG A 904 -24.95 -1.09 -22.45
N GLN A 905 -25.72 -1.73 -21.59
CA GLN A 905 -25.20 -2.78 -20.69
C GLN A 905 -24.60 -3.97 -21.45
N ILE A 906 -25.21 -4.37 -22.56
CA ILE A 906 -24.68 -5.45 -23.41
C ILE A 906 -23.38 -5.01 -24.07
N LYS A 907 -23.33 -3.77 -24.59
CA LYS A 907 -22.10 -3.20 -25.16
C LYS A 907 -20.96 -3.20 -24.14
N ASP A 908 -21.21 -2.73 -22.93
CA ASP A 908 -20.20 -2.71 -21.87
C ASP A 908 -19.66 -4.13 -21.56
N LYS A 909 -20.54 -5.15 -21.60
CA LYS A 909 -20.14 -6.55 -21.44
C LYS A 909 -19.35 -7.09 -22.63
N ILE A 910 -19.70 -6.72 -23.87
CA ILE A 910 -18.96 -7.10 -25.08
C ILE A 910 -17.56 -6.45 -25.06
N ASP A 911 -17.49 -5.15 -24.78
CA ASP A 911 -16.24 -4.41 -24.66
C ASP A 911 -15.36 -5.01 -23.54
N TYR A 912 -15.95 -5.43 -22.42
CA TYR A 912 -15.24 -6.13 -21.35
C TYR A 912 -14.70 -7.51 -21.78
N LEU A 913 -15.49 -8.30 -22.50
CA LEU A 913 -15.02 -9.59 -23.04
C LEU A 913 -13.86 -9.42 -24.02
N GLU A 914 -13.89 -8.37 -24.85
CA GLU A 914 -12.77 -8.01 -25.73
C GLU A 914 -11.50 -7.64 -24.96
N LYS A 915 -11.65 -6.86 -23.88
CA LYS A 915 -10.55 -6.52 -22.97
C LYS A 915 -9.92 -7.79 -22.40
N LEU A 916 -10.71 -8.76 -21.94
CA LEU A 916 -10.18 -10.04 -21.44
C LEU A 916 -9.45 -10.85 -22.52
N CYS A 917 -9.90 -10.76 -23.78
CA CYS A 917 -9.25 -11.40 -24.92
C CYS A 917 -7.92 -10.73 -25.34
N SER A 918 -7.68 -9.46 -24.98
CA SER A 918 -6.43 -8.75 -25.29
C SER A 918 -5.22 -9.26 -24.49
N PHE A 919 -5.48 -9.91 -23.34
CA PHE A 919 -4.45 -10.51 -22.50
C PHE A 919 -4.42 -12.03 -22.64
N ARG A 920 -3.31 -12.64 -22.23
CA ARG A 920 -3.21 -14.08 -21.98
C ARG A 920 -3.36 -14.32 -20.49
N TRP A 921 -3.92 -15.47 -20.12
CA TRP A 921 -4.16 -15.84 -18.72
C TRP A 921 -3.30 -17.03 -18.32
N LEU A 922 -2.45 -16.84 -17.33
CA LEU A 922 -1.56 -17.88 -16.82
C LEU A 922 -2.12 -18.47 -15.53
N LYS A 923 -2.01 -19.79 -15.37
CA LYS A 923 -2.43 -20.46 -14.14
C LYS A 923 -1.31 -20.51 -13.12
N VAL A 924 -1.63 -20.28 -11.86
CA VAL A 924 -0.72 -20.54 -10.73
C VAL A 924 -0.54 -22.06 -10.58
N LYS A 925 0.71 -22.54 -10.63
CA LYS A 925 1.06 -23.98 -10.54
C LYS A 925 1.49 -24.40 -9.14
N SER A 926 2.29 -23.59 -8.48
CA SER A 926 2.77 -23.85 -7.13
C SER A 926 3.02 -22.54 -6.40
N ILE A 927 2.88 -22.60 -5.08
CA ILE A 927 3.12 -21.50 -4.15
C ILE A 927 3.99 -22.09 -3.03
N GLU A 928 5.26 -21.71 -2.99
CA GLU A 928 6.22 -22.18 -2.00
C GLU A 928 6.54 -21.08 -1.00
N LYS A 929 6.41 -21.37 0.30
CA LYS A 929 6.85 -20.46 1.37
C LYS A 929 8.33 -20.71 1.65
N VAL A 930 9.17 -19.70 1.44
CA VAL A 930 10.63 -19.80 1.56
C VAL A 930 11.09 -18.92 2.73
N PRO A 931 11.77 -19.48 3.75
CA PRO A 931 12.27 -18.67 4.87
C PRO A 931 13.41 -17.75 4.41
N ASN A 932 13.53 -16.57 5.04
CA ASN A 932 14.61 -15.62 4.83
C ASN A 932 15.91 -16.11 5.54
N SER A 933 16.43 -17.25 5.06
CA SER A 933 17.64 -17.89 5.60
C SER A 933 18.37 -18.67 4.50
N GLY A 934 19.67 -18.95 4.70
CA GLY A 934 20.48 -19.69 3.73
C GLY A 934 20.71 -18.90 2.43
N LYS A 935 20.48 -19.54 1.28
CA LYS A 935 20.76 -19.00 -0.07
C LYS A 935 19.94 -17.75 -0.43
N TYR A 936 18.79 -17.52 0.21
CA TYR A 936 17.87 -16.41 -0.07
C TYR A 936 17.86 -15.36 1.06
N LYS A 937 18.88 -15.37 1.93
CA LYS A 937 18.99 -14.37 3.00
C LYS A 937 19.21 -12.99 2.42
N THR A 938 18.36 -12.04 2.78
CA THR A 938 18.49 -10.63 2.40
C THR A 938 18.10 -9.72 3.55
N ASP A 939 18.80 -8.60 3.68
CA ASP A 939 18.51 -7.59 4.70
C ASP A 939 17.51 -6.54 4.19
N TRP A 940 17.47 -6.35 2.86
CA TRP A 940 16.61 -5.39 2.18
C TRP A 940 15.72 -6.06 1.14
N VAL A 941 14.51 -5.52 0.98
CA VAL A 941 13.55 -5.78 -0.10
C VAL A 941 13.31 -4.49 -0.86
N TYR A 942 13.00 -4.57 -2.15
CA TYR A 942 13.02 -3.43 -3.06
C TYR A 942 11.65 -3.22 -3.70
N ASP A 943 11.32 -1.99 -4.09
CA ASP A 943 10.08 -1.66 -4.78
C ASP A 943 10.28 -0.55 -5.82
N ILE A 944 9.44 -0.57 -6.86
CA ILE A 944 9.46 0.36 -7.99
C ILE A 944 8.08 0.96 -8.16
N THR A 945 8.01 2.29 -8.14
CA THR A 945 6.75 3.02 -8.35
C THR A 945 6.70 3.61 -9.77
N VAL A 946 5.55 3.40 -10.42
CA VAL A 946 5.23 3.82 -11.79
C VAL A 946 3.82 4.40 -11.79
N GLU A 947 3.67 5.68 -12.15
CA GLU A 947 2.39 6.38 -12.32
C GLU A 947 2.13 6.69 -13.80
N PRO A 948 0.87 6.63 -14.29
CA PRO A 948 -0.39 6.47 -13.55
C PRO A 948 -0.95 5.03 -13.50
N THR A 949 -0.36 4.10 -14.25
CA THR A 949 -0.89 2.74 -14.53
C THR A 949 -0.73 1.75 -13.38
N ARG A 950 0.22 1.99 -12.47
CA ARG A 950 0.38 1.24 -11.21
C ARG A 950 0.68 -0.26 -11.36
N ASN A 951 1.27 -0.62 -12.49
CA ASN A 951 1.75 -1.97 -12.78
C ASN A 951 2.97 -1.89 -13.70
N PHE A 952 3.68 -2.99 -13.81
CA PHE A 952 4.74 -3.15 -14.80
C PHE A 952 4.82 -4.62 -15.21
N ILE A 953 5.47 -4.88 -16.35
CA ILE A 953 5.64 -6.23 -16.87
C ILE A 953 7.01 -6.75 -16.52
N SER A 954 7.03 -7.92 -15.91
CA SER A 954 8.26 -8.67 -15.71
C SER A 954 8.00 -10.17 -15.70
N GLN A 955 9.00 -10.96 -16.11
CA GLN A 955 8.95 -12.43 -16.14
C GLN A 955 7.74 -12.97 -16.94
N GLY A 956 7.27 -12.22 -17.93
CA GLY A 956 6.09 -12.57 -18.74
C GLY A 956 4.75 -12.49 -18.00
N VAL A 957 4.67 -11.71 -16.90
CA VAL A 957 3.47 -11.49 -16.08
C VAL A 957 3.30 -10.00 -15.78
N ILE A 958 2.06 -9.56 -15.58
CA ILE A 958 1.77 -8.19 -15.12
C ILE A 958 1.82 -8.17 -13.58
N LEU A 959 2.71 -7.33 -13.03
CA LEU A 959 2.95 -7.21 -11.59
C LEU A 959 2.44 -5.87 -11.04
N HIS A 960 2.06 -5.84 -9.76
CA HIS A 960 1.49 -4.66 -9.09
C HIS A 960 2.58 -3.79 -8.43
N ASN A 961 2.37 -2.47 -8.29
CA ASN A 961 3.31 -1.59 -7.59
C ASN A 961 2.75 -0.95 -6.31
N THR A 962 3.59 -0.24 -5.53
CA THR A 962 3.16 0.41 -4.29
C THR A 962 3.38 1.92 -4.37
N VAL A 963 2.52 2.68 -3.68
CA VAL A 963 2.58 4.14 -3.63
C VAL A 963 2.92 4.54 -2.20
N SER A 964 3.98 5.32 -2.03
CA SER A 964 4.16 6.15 -0.83
C SER A 964 4.32 7.61 -1.27
N ILE A 965 3.88 8.54 -0.44
CA ILE A 965 3.59 9.90 -0.88
C ILE A 965 4.89 10.69 -1.09
N ALA A 966 5.19 11.02 -2.34
CA ALA A 966 6.22 11.97 -2.76
C ALA A 966 5.58 13.03 -3.64
N LYS A 967 5.61 14.31 -3.22
CA LYS A 967 5.02 15.42 -4.00
C LYS A 967 5.97 16.62 -4.04
N ALA A 968 6.15 17.19 -5.24
CA ALA A 968 6.92 18.42 -5.49
C ALA A 968 8.36 18.41 -4.93
N GLY A 969 9.07 17.28 -5.06
CA GLY A 969 10.45 17.15 -4.58
C GLY A 969 10.58 17.17 -3.05
N ILE A 970 9.50 16.84 -2.33
CA ILE A 970 9.50 16.54 -0.89
C ILE A 970 9.07 15.08 -0.75
N VAL A 971 10.01 14.23 -0.35
CA VAL A 971 9.77 12.86 0.07
C VAL A 971 9.94 12.85 1.58
N ALA A 972 8.90 12.47 2.32
CA ALA A 972 8.95 12.37 3.76
C ALA A 972 8.07 11.21 4.20
N THR A 973 8.62 10.31 5.00
CA THR A 973 7.84 9.29 5.68
C THR A 973 7.36 9.85 7.01
N LEU A 974 6.04 9.96 7.14
CA LEU A 974 5.40 10.50 8.33
C LEU A 974 4.70 9.37 9.04
N ASN A 975 5.15 9.08 10.26
CA ASN A 975 4.57 8.02 11.07
C ASN A 975 3.16 8.44 11.51
N ALA A 976 2.16 7.59 11.26
CA ALA A 976 0.78 7.81 11.64
C ALA A 976 0.25 6.58 12.41
N ARG A 977 0.73 6.38 13.63
CA ARG A 977 0.33 5.27 14.52
C ARG A 977 -1.01 5.59 15.18
N THR A 978 -2.07 5.61 14.39
CA THR A 978 -3.40 6.00 14.85
C THR A 978 -4.35 4.82 14.89
N SER A 979 -5.23 4.81 15.90
CA SER A 979 -6.38 3.89 15.89
C SER A 979 -7.49 4.55 15.07
N ILE A 980 -7.97 3.86 14.04
CA ILE A 980 -9.05 4.37 13.19
C ILE A 980 -10.38 3.85 13.73
N VAL A 981 -11.27 4.77 14.08
CA VAL A 981 -12.66 4.47 14.42
C VAL A 981 -13.54 5.09 13.34
N ALA A 982 -14.10 4.25 12.48
CA ALA A 982 -14.87 4.69 11.32
C ALA A 982 -16.36 4.36 11.49
N ALA A 983 -17.23 5.24 10.99
CA ALA A 983 -18.65 4.93 10.81
C ALA A 983 -19.02 4.97 9.32
N ALA A 984 -19.79 3.99 8.88
CA ALA A 984 -20.28 3.86 7.51
C ALA A 984 -21.80 3.64 7.52
N ASN A 985 -22.45 4.11 6.46
CA ASN A 985 -23.86 3.83 6.22
C ASN A 985 -24.02 2.72 5.15
N PRO A 986 -25.04 1.84 5.30
CA PRO A 986 -25.38 0.85 4.29
C PRO A 986 -25.71 1.50 2.94
N LYS A 987 -25.38 0.79 1.86
CA LYS A 987 -25.56 1.26 0.47
C LYS A 987 -27.00 1.67 0.15
N PHE A 988 -27.99 0.95 0.69
CA PHE A 988 -29.41 1.17 0.44
C PHE A 988 -30.08 2.05 1.49
N GLY A 989 -29.31 2.75 2.32
CA GLY A 989 -29.81 3.58 3.42
C GLY A 989 -30.27 2.79 4.65
N ARG A 990 -30.59 1.50 4.50
CA ARG A 990 -30.79 0.55 5.59
C ARG A 990 -29.99 -0.73 5.35
N TYR A 991 -29.64 -1.41 6.44
CA TYR A 991 -28.99 -2.71 6.36
C TYR A 991 -30.01 -3.81 6.02
N LEU A 992 -29.77 -4.55 4.93
CA LEU A 992 -30.64 -5.63 4.46
C LEU A 992 -30.09 -6.99 4.94
N PRO A 993 -30.80 -7.71 5.83
CA PRO A 993 -30.33 -8.97 6.41
C PRO A 993 -30.37 -10.16 5.44
N ASP A 994 -31.05 -10.00 4.31
CA ASP A 994 -31.13 -11.04 3.27
C ASP A 994 -29.91 -11.02 2.33
N ARG A 995 -28.96 -10.10 2.55
CA ARG A 995 -27.77 -9.90 1.71
C ARG A 995 -26.50 -9.93 2.53
N GLU A 996 -25.40 -10.29 1.88
CA GLU A 996 -24.10 -10.30 2.51
C GLU A 996 -23.62 -8.88 2.87
N ILE A 997 -22.67 -8.80 3.81
CA ILE A 997 -22.04 -7.54 4.24
C ILE A 997 -21.34 -6.82 3.09
N SER A 998 -20.67 -7.59 2.23
CA SER A 998 -19.98 -7.12 1.02
C SER A 998 -20.93 -6.40 0.07
N GLU A 999 -22.20 -6.83 -0.01
CA GLU A 999 -23.23 -6.19 -0.82
C GLU A 999 -23.94 -5.04 -0.12
N ASN A 1000 -24.05 -5.11 1.21
CA ASN A 1000 -24.64 -4.08 2.06
C ASN A 1000 -23.76 -2.83 2.17
N ILE A 1001 -22.44 -2.95 1.98
CA ILE A 1001 -21.47 -1.87 2.16
C ILE A 1001 -20.74 -1.59 0.84
N THR A 1002 -20.42 -0.33 0.58
CA THR A 1002 -19.69 0.08 -0.65
C THR A 1002 -18.16 -0.06 -0.52
N LEU A 1003 -17.68 -0.81 0.48
CA LEU A 1003 -16.27 -0.92 0.83
C LEU A 1003 -15.72 -2.28 0.37
N PRO A 1004 -14.55 -2.33 -0.28
CA PRO A 1004 -13.94 -3.59 -0.68
C PRO A 1004 -13.49 -4.41 0.53
N MET A 1005 -13.47 -5.74 0.36
CA MET A 1005 -13.05 -6.69 1.40
C MET A 1005 -11.60 -6.48 1.89
N THR A 1006 -10.77 -5.88 1.05
CA THR A 1006 -9.42 -5.48 1.42
C THR A 1006 -9.43 -4.46 2.57
N ILE A 1007 -10.34 -3.49 2.60
CA ILE A 1007 -10.48 -2.54 3.73
C ILE A 1007 -11.07 -3.25 4.94
N LEU A 1008 -12.14 -4.01 4.73
CA LEU A 1008 -12.88 -4.66 5.81
C LEU A 1008 -11.99 -5.62 6.62
N SER A 1009 -11.13 -6.37 5.95
CA SER A 1009 -10.17 -7.27 6.61
C SER A 1009 -9.07 -6.57 7.44
N ARG A 1010 -8.95 -5.23 7.35
CA ARG A 1010 -7.99 -4.43 8.14
C ARG A 1010 -8.63 -3.74 9.36
N PHE A 1011 -9.94 -3.89 9.53
CA PHE A 1011 -10.63 -3.57 10.76
C PHE A 1011 -10.61 -4.79 11.67
N ASP A 1012 -10.20 -4.58 12.92
CA ASP A 1012 -10.12 -5.67 13.91
C ASP A 1012 -11.52 -6.03 14.42
N LEU A 1013 -12.42 -5.03 14.48
CA LEU A 1013 -13.79 -5.20 14.91
C LEU A 1013 -14.74 -4.46 13.97
N ILE A 1014 -15.79 -5.17 13.54
CA ILE A 1014 -16.87 -4.65 12.72
C ILE A 1014 -18.18 -4.86 13.48
N PHE A 1015 -18.95 -3.79 13.71
CA PHE A 1015 -20.28 -3.88 14.33
C PHE A 1015 -21.36 -3.34 13.40
N VAL A 1016 -22.48 -4.06 13.33
CA VAL A 1016 -23.67 -3.66 12.56
C VAL A 1016 -24.76 -3.21 13.52
N VAL A 1017 -25.23 -1.98 13.35
CA VAL A 1017 -26.22 -1.32 14.21
C VAL A 1017 -27.52 -1.10 13.43
N ARG A 1018 -28.54 -1.89 13.73
CA ARG A 1018 -29.85 -1.81 13.08
C ARG A 1018 -30.85 -1.07 13.96
N ASP A 1019 -31.71 -0.27 13.34
CA ASP A 1019 -32.86 0.35 14.01
C ASP A 1019 -34.07 -0.59 13.92
N ILE A 1020 -34.10 -1.58 14.81
CA ILE A 1020 -35.21 -2.54 14.91
C ILE A 1020 -36.16 -2.04 15.99
N PRO A 1021 -37.42 -1.69 15.65
CA PRO A 1021 -38.38 -1.17 16.63
C PRO A 1021 -38.66 -2.24 17.68
N GLN A 1022 -38.40 -1.91 18.93
CA GLN A 1022 -38.59 -2.77 20.09
C GLN A 1022 -39.22 -1.97 21.21
N THR A 1023 -40.47 -2.26 21.55
CA THR A 1023 -41.29 -1.45 22.47
C THR A 1023 -40.60 -1.17 23.82
N GLU A 1024 -39.88 -2.15 24.38
CA GLU A 1024 -39.16 -1.99 25.65
C GLU A 1024 -37.91 -1.11 25.51
N ARG A 1025 -37.09 -1.33 24.48
CA ARG A 1025 -35.88 -0.52 24.23
C ARG A 1025 -36.22 0.89 23.80
N ASP A 1026 -37.22 1.06 22.95
CA ASP A 1026 -37.67 2.37 22.45
C ASP A 1026 -38.25 3.19 23.59
N LYS A 1027 -39.01 2.58 24.50
CA LYS A 1027 -39.51 3.24 25.71
C LYS A 1027 -38.37 3.67 26.63
N ALA A 1028 -37.38 2.81 26.85
CA ALA A 1028 -36.22 3.14 27.68
C ALA A 1028 -35.36 4.25 27.06
N MET A 1029 -35.11 4.17 25.75
CA MET A 1029 -34.39 5.19 24.97
C MET A 1029 -35.13 6.53 24.97
N ALA A 1030 -36.44 6.54 24.70
CA ALA A 1030 -37.26 7.75 24.73
C ALA A 1030 -37.29 8.37 26.14
N SER A 1031 -37.43 7.54 27.19
CA SER A 1031 -37.37 8.01 28.58
C SER A 1031 -36.01 8.63 28.90
N HIS A 1032 -34.92 8.03 28.42
CA HIS A 1032 -33.56 8.56 28.59
C HIS A 1032 -33.38 9.91 27.86
N ILE A 1033 -33.86 10.03 26.62
CA ILE A 1033 -33.79 11.28 25.84
C ILE A 1033 -34.64 12.38 26.48
N LEU A 1034 -35.88 12.08 26.87
CA LEU A 1034 -36.77 13.05 27.54
C LEU A 1034 -36.20 13.48 28.91
N GLY A 1035 -35.54 12.58 29.63
CA GLY A 1035 -34.82 12.87 30.86
C GLY A 1035 -33.66 13.86 30.67
N LEU A 1036 -32.92 13.75 29.57
CA LEU A 1036 -31.83 14.67 29.22
C LEU A 1036 -32.34 16.10 28.95
N HIS A 1037 -33.51 16.25 28.32
CA HIS A 1037 -34.09 17.54 27.97
C HIS A 1037 -34.82 18.24 29.14
N SER A 1038 -35.40 17.48 30.06
CA SER A 1038 -36.17 18.00 31.20
C SER A 1038 -35.32 18.61 32.33
N LYS A 1039 -33.98 18.60 32.22
CA LYS A 1039 -33.00 19.04 33.26
C LYS A 1039 -33.06 18.27 34.59
N GLU A 1040 -34.03 17.37 34.81
CA GLU A 1040 -34.14 16.53 36.00
C GLU A 1040 -33.06 15.42 36.03
N PHE A 1041 -32.58 14.98 34.86
CA PHE A 1041 -31.56 13.93 34.74
C PHE A 1041 -30.36 14.42 33.92
N ARG A 1042 -29.30 14.86 34.60
CA ARG A 1042 -27.97 15.04 33.98
C ARG A 1042 -27.13 13.81 34.32
N PRO A 1043 -26.98 12.82 33.42
CA PRO A 1043 -26.04 11.73 33.65
C PRO A 1043 -24.63 12.33 33.67
N SER A 1044 -24.11 12.62 34.86
CA SER A 1044 -22.70 12.92 35.04
C SER A 1044 -21.93 11.63 34.77
N PRO A 1045 -20.98 11.62 33.82
CA PRO A 1045 -20.16 10.43 33.62
C PRO A 1045 -19.41 10.13 34.93
N VAL A 1046 -19.30 8.84 35.28
CA VAL A 1046 -18.60 8.41 36.50
C VAL A 1046 -17.18 8.97 36.54
N PHE A 1047 -16.53 9.02 35.37
CA PHE A 1047 -15.29 9.73 35.14
C PHE A 1047 -15.52 10.92 34.20
N SER A 1048 -15.09 12.11 34.61
CA SER A 1048 -15.11 13.26 33.70
C SER A 1048 -14.23 13.00 32.47
N PRO A 1049 -14.56 13.53 31.28
CA PRO A 1049 -13.75 13.33 30.07
C PRO A 1049 -12.28 13.74 30.27
N ASN A 1050 -12.02 14.78 31.06
CA ASN A 1050 -10.66 15.22 31.39
C ASN A 1050 -9.94 14.22 32.29
N PHE A 1051 -10.62 13.61 33.26
CA PHE A 1051 -10.05 12.55 34.08
C PHE A 1051 -9.79 11.28 33.26
N LEU A 1052 -10.72 10.90 32.37
CA LEU A 1052 -10.56 9.73 31.50
C LEU A 1052 -9.38 9.91 30.54
N LYS A 1053 -9.16 11.11 29.97
CA LYS A 1053 -7.96 11.43 29.19
C LYS A 1053 -6.67 11.19 29.99
N LYS A 1054 -6.61 11.72 31.22
CA LYS A 1054 -5.47 11.54 32.12
C LYS A 1054 -5.24 10.07 32.47
N TYR A 1055 -6.31 9.33 32.71
CA TYR A 1055 -6.29 7.89 33.00
C TYR A 1055 -5.75 7.07 31.81
N ILE A 1056 -6.27 7.31 30.59
CA ILE A 1056 -5.81 6.64 29.37
C ILE A 1056 -4.32 6.93 29.12
N ARG A 1057 -3.90 8.17 29.30
CA ARG A 1057 -2.48 8.55 29.18
C ARG A 1057 -1.60 7.80 30.17
N TYR A 1058 -1.98 7.80 31.45
CA TYR A 1058 -1.25 7.06 32.49
C TYR A 1058 -1.15 5.57 32.16
N ALA A 1059 -2.26 4.95 31.75
CA ALA A 1059 -2.28 3.54 31.38
C ALA A 1059 -1.37 3.23 30.17
N ARG A 1060 -1.30 4.10 29.17
CA ARG A 1060 -0.44 3.93 27.99
C ARG A 1060 1.04 4.16 28.27
N GLU A 1061 1.39 5.08 29.17
CA GLU A 1061 2.78 5.43 29.49
C GLU A 1061 3.43 4.42 30.45
N TYR A 1062 2.70 3.95 31.47
CA TYR A 1062 3.30 3.18 32.57
C TYR A 1062 3.04 1.67 32.50
N ILE A 1063 2.21 1.18 31.57
CA ILE A 1063 1.69 -0.20 31.62
C ILE A 1063 1.88 -0.94 30.31
N THR A 1064 2.77 -1.91 30.36
CA THR A 1064 3.14 -2.81 29.26
C THR A 1064 2.80 -4.26 29.64
N PRO A 1065 1.54 -4.70 29.46
CA PRO A 1065 1.11 -6.02 29.86
C PRO A 1065 1.82 -7.14 29.09
N THR A 1066 2.17 -8.22 29.80
CA THR A 1066 2.79 -9.44 29.23
C THR A 1066 1.85 -10.64 29.31
N PHE A 1067 1.94 -11.58 28.36
CA PHE A 1067 1.04 -12.73 28.34
C PHE A 1067 1.42 -13.81 29.36
N THR A 1068 0.42 -14.29 30.10
CA THR A 1068 0.54 -15.53 30.86
C THR A 1068 0.36 -16.75 29.95
N LYS A 1069 0.99 -17.89 30.31
CA LYS A 1069 0.87 -19.14 29.54
C LYS A 1069 -0.59 -19.58 29.37
N ALA A 1070 -1.38 -19.50 30.44
CA ALA A 1070 -2.80 -19.88 30.42
C ALA A 1070 -3.64 -19.01 29.46
N ALA A 1071 -3.42 -17.70 29.43
CA ALA A 1071 -4.10 -16.81 28.49
C ALA A 1071 -3.72 -17.11 27.03
N HIS A 1072 -2.44 -17.44 26.79
CA HIS A 1072 -1.93 -17.80 25.47
C HIS A 1072 -2.58 -19.08 24.93
N GLU A 1073 -2.63 -20.13 25.74
CA GLU A 1073 -3.26 -21.41 25.38
C GLU A 1073 -4.76 -21.23 25.08
N LYS A 1074 -5.46 -20.40 25.87
CA LYS A 1074 -6.89 -20.13 25.68
C LYS A 1074 -7.19 -19.41 24.36
N LEU A 1075 -6.38 -18.42 23.99
CA LEU A 1075 -6.49 -17.73 22.70
C LEU A 1075 -6.18 -18.66 21.53
N LEU A 1076 -5.17 -19.52 21.68
CA LEU A 1076 -4.79 -20.50 20.67
C LEU A 1076 -5.90 -21.52 20.43
N ASP A 1077 -6.44 -22.12 21.49
CA ASP A 1077 -7.56 -23.08 21.41
C ASP A 1077 -8.79 -22.43 20.76
N PHE A 1078 -9.12 -21.19 21.14
CA PHE A 1078 -10.21 -20.47 20.50
C PHE A 1078 -9.97 -20.22 19.01
N TYR A 1079 -8.76 -19.79 18.62
CA TYR A 1079 -8.40 -19.57 17.21
C TYR A 1079 -8.46 -20.85 16.38
N LEU A 1080 -7.98 -21.98 16.92
CA LEU A 1080 -8.06 -23.29 16.25
C LEU A 1080 -9.52 -23.73 16.06
N ARG A 1081 -10.36 -23.59 17.09
CA ARG A 1081 -11.81 -23.88 16.99
C ARG A 1081 -12.51 -23.02 15.95
N LEU A 1082 -12.20 -21.71 15.92
CA LEU A 1082 -12.68 -20.79 14.89
C LEU A 1082 -12.29 -21.28 13.49
N ARG A 1083 -11.03 -21.70 13.31
CA ARG A 1083 -10.53 -22.17 12.01
C ARG A 1083 -11.15 -23.50 11.59
N ASP A 1084 -11.36 -24.43 12.49
CA ASP A 1084 -11.98 -25.73 12.18
C ASP A 1084 -13.46 -25.60 11.83
N SER A 1085 -14.18 -24.66 12.49
CA SER A 1085 -15.57 -24.36 12.13
C SER A 1085 -15.72 -23.84 10.70
N SER A 1086 -14.73 -23.10 10.18
CA SER A 1086 -14.72 -22.62 8.79
C SER A 1086 -14.48 -23.71 7.73
N LYS A 1087 -13.80 -24.82 8.09
CA LYS A 1087 -13.53 -25.94 7.17
C LYS A 1087 -14.72 -26.87 6.98
N SER A 1088 -15.68 -26.84 7.91
CA SER A 1088 -16.73 -27.86 8.05
C SER A 1088 -17.96 -27.62 7.17
N GLY A 1089 -17.89 -26.72 6.18
CA GLY A 1089 -18.98 -26.43 5.23
C GLY A 1089 -20.28 -25.87 5.84
N SER A 1090 -20.28 -25.61 7.15
CA SER A 1090 -21.39 -24.99 7.89
C SER A 1090 -21.06 -23.51 8.00
N GLY A 1091 -21.66 -22.72 7.10
CA GLY A 1091 -21.34 -21.32 6.82
C GLY A 1091 -21.03 -20.48 8.05
N MET A 1092 -19.76 -20.10 8.19
CA MET A 1092 -19.34 -19.04 9.10
C MET A 1092 -18.92 -17.82 8.25
N GLY A 1093 -19.93 -17.07 7.78
CA GLY A 1093 -19.82 -15.70 7.26
C GLY A 1093 -18.92 -15.44 6.01
N PRO A 1094 -19.08 -14.26 5.38
CA PRO A 1094 -18.33 -13.84 4.18
C PRO A 1094 -16.88 -13.38 4.46
N ILE A 1095 -16.41 -13.38 5.71
CA ILE A 1095 -15.07 -12.90 6.09
C ILE A 1095 -14.17 -14.10 6.45
N ALA A 1096 -13.14 -14.36 5.63
CA ALA A 1096 -12.18 -15.43 5.89
C ALA A 1096 -11.44 -15.23 7.24
N ILE A 1097 -11.42 -16.27 8.08
CA ILE A 1097 -10.72 -16.26 9.37
C ILE A 1097 -9.21 -16.40 9.09
N THR A 1098 -8.48 -15.30 9.24
CA THR A 1098 -7.03 -15.22 8.97
C THR A 1098 -6.22 -15.06 10.26
N VAL A 1099 -4.89 -15.14 10.15
CA VAL A 1099 -3.95 -14.88 11.27
C VAL A 1099 -4.14 -13.46 11.85
N ARG A 1100 -4.63 -12.50 11.06
CA ARG A 1100 -4.95 -11.14 11.52
C ARG A 1100 -5.97 -11.12 12.67
N GLN A 1101 -6.89 -12.08 12.71
CA GLN A 1101 -7.85 -12.20 13.80
C GLN A 1101 -7.19 -12.65 15.12
N LEU A 1102 -6.15 -13.48 15.03
CA LEU A 1102 -5.35 -13.84 16.20
C LEU A 1102 -4.58 -12.62 16.73
N GLU A 1103 -3.98 -11.82 15.85
CA GLU A 1103 -3.32 -10.58 16.24
C GLU A 1103 -4.30 -9.57 16.86
N ALA A 1104 -5.51 -9.45 16.31
CA ALA A 1104 -6.57 -8.64 16.88
C ALA A 1104 -6.95 -9.10 18.30
N LEU A 1105 -7.09 -10.41 18.53
CA LEU A 1105 -7.35 -10.97 19.86
C LEU A 1105 -6.22 -10.65 20.85
N VAL A 1106 -4.96 -10.72 20.39
CA VAL A 1106 -3.78 -10.35 21.20
C VAL A 1106 -3.86 -8.87 21.58
N ARG A 1107 -4.07 -7.97 20.60
CA ARG A 1107 -4.17 -6.52 20.82
C ARG A 1107 -5.32 -6.15 21.75
N LEU A 1108 -6.50 -6.76 21.58
CA LEU A 1108 -7.66 -6.54 22.44
C LEU A 1108 -7.42 -7.01 23.88
N SER A 1109 -6.75 -8.16 24.04
CA SER A 1109 -6.41 -8.69 25.37
C SER A 1109 -5.40 -7.81 26.10
N GLU A 1110 -4.39 -7.29 25.39
CA GLU A 1110 -3.43 -6.31 25.91
C GLU A 1110 -4.12 -4.99 26.26
N ALA A 1111 -4.99 -4.47 25.39
CA ALA A 1111 -5.75 -3.25 25.63
C ALA A 1111 -6.64 -3.36 26.86
N HIS A 1112 -7.27 -4.53 27.07
CA HIS A 1112 -8.08 -4.81 28.25
C HIS A 1112 -7.23 -4.85 29.54
N ALA A 1113 -6.09 -5.55 29.51
CA ALA A 1113 -5.17 -5.58 30.65
C ALA A 1113 -4.64 -4.18 31.00
N ARG A 1114 -4.33 -3.38 29.98
CA ARG A 1114 -3.92 -1.98 30.14
C ARG A 1114 -5.03 -1.10 30.71
N MET A 1115 -6.28 -1.27 30.26
CA MET A 1115 -7.45 -0.56 30.79
C MET A 1115 -7.63 -0.78 32.29
N LEU A 1116 -7.30 -1.97 32.79
CA LEU A 1116 -7.38 -2.34 34.21
C LEU A 1116 -6.08 -2.08 35.00
N LEU A 1117 -5.09 -1.42 34.39
CA LEU A 1117 -3.78 -1.13 34.96
C LEU A 1117 -3.00 -2.37 35.45
N ARG A 1118 -3.07 -3.47 34.69
CA ARG A 1118 -2.41 -4.73 35.02
C ARG A 1118 -1.19 -4.97 34.12
N GLU A 1119 -0.14 -5.52 34.71
CA GLU A 1119 1.14 -5.84 34.05
C GLU A 1119 1.13 -7.22 33.37
N GLU A 1120 0.08 -8.01 33.57
CA GLU A 1120 -0.08 -9.35 33.00
C GLU A 1120 -1.47 -9.51 32.35
N VAL A 1121 -1.48 -10.11 31.16
CA VAL A 1121 -2.69 -10.59 30.48
C VAL A 1121 -3.02 -11.98 31.02
N ARG A 1122 -4.12 -12.06 31.77
CA ARG A 1122 -4.67 -13.30 32.35
C ARG A 1122 -5.90 -13.78 31.56
N GLU A 1123 -6.44 -14.93 31.95
CA GLU A 1123 -7.56 -15.57 31.25
C GLU A 1123 -8.79 -14.68 31.08
N TYR A 1124 -9.19 -13.91 32.08
CA TYR A 1124 -10.38 -13.04 31.97
C TYR A 1124 -10.19 -11.93 30.90
N SER A 1125 -8.95 -11.49 30.63
CA SER A 1125 -8.68 -10.54 29.54
C SER A 1125 -8.79 -11.21 28.18
N ALA A 1126 -8.38 -12.47 28.08
CA ALA A 1126 -8.61 -13.27 26.88
C ALA A 1126 -10.11 -13.52 26.67
N ASP A 1127 -10.87 -13.81 27.74
CA ASP A 1127 -12.32 -13.98 27.67
C ASP A 1127 -13.04 -12.73 27.17
N PHE A 1128 -12.64 -11.54 27.65
CA PHE A 1128 -13.15 -10.26 27.15
C PHE A 1128 -12.93 -10.10 25.64
N ALA A 1129 -11.70 -10.37 25.18
CA ALA A 1129 -11.36 -10.26 23.75
C ALA A 1129 -12.13 -11.29 22.91
N ILE A 1130 -12.25 -12.53 23.39
CA ILE A 1130 -13.00 -13.61 22.75
C ILE A 1130 -14.49 -13.26 22.65
N GLU A 1131 -15.10 -12.75 23.72
CA GLU A 1131 -16.52 -12.36 23.73
C GLU A 1131 -16.80 -11.26 22.72
N LEU A 1132 -15.95 -10.24 22.70
CA LEU A 1132 -16.09 -9.10 21.79
C LEU A 1132 -15.92 -9.53 20.33
N MET A 1133 -14.92 -10.37 20.05
CA MET A 1133 -14.67 -10.92 18.71
C MET A 1133 -15.82 -11.82 18.24
N LYS A 1134 -16.32 -12.71 19.12
CA LYS A 1134 -17.50 -13.55 18.82
C LYS A 1134 -18.71 -12.69 18.46
N LYS A 1135 -18.99 -11.63 19.23
CA LYS A 1135 -20.14 -10.75 18.98
C LYS A 1135 -20.00 -10.01 17.64
N SER A 1136 -18.80 -9.55 17.32
CA SER A 1136 -18.50 -8.94 16.02
C SER A 1136 -18.72 -9.92 14.87
N LEU A 1137 -18.13 -11.12 14.92
CA LEU A 1137 -18.31 -12.16 13.89
C LEU A 1137 -19.74 -12.70 13.80
N PHE A 1138 -20.46 -12.79 14.93
CA PHE A 1138 -21.82 -13.33 14.97
C PHE A 1138 -22.85 -12.37 14.38
N GLN A 1139 -22.78 -11.07 14.70
CA GLN A 1139 -23.61 -10.06 14.05
C GLN A 1139 -23.40 -10.05 12.53
N VAL A 1140 -22.18 -10.41 12.11
CA VAL A 1140 -21.80 -10.51 10.70
C VAL A 1140 -22.34 -11.79 10.04
N ALA A 1141 -22.32 -12.94 10.72
CA ALA A 1141 -22.65 -14.25 10.17
C ALA A 1141 -24.14 -14.66 10.29
N GLN A 1142 -24.85 -14.21 11.33
CA GLN A 1142 -26.28 -14.54 11.51
C GLN A 1142 -27.19 -13.78 10.52
N GLU A 1143 -26.65 -12.77 9.86
CA GLU A 1143 -27.39 -11.79 9.05
C GLU A 1143 -27.06 -11.88 7.56
N SER A 1144 -26.53 -13.03 7.10
CA SER A 1144 -26.33 -13.41 5.70
C SER A 1144 -27.32 -14.49 5.22
N GLY A 1145 -28.50 -14.58 5.86
CA GLY A 1145 -29.58 -15.50 5.47
C GLY A 1145 -29.35 -16.99 5.77
N THR A 1146 -28.19 -17.37 6.30
CA THR A 1146 -27.93 -18.73 6.78
C THR A 1146 -28.57 -18.96 8.15
N GLU A 1147 -29.76 -19.56 8.17
CA GLU A 1147 -30.36 -20.13 9.40
C GLU A 1147 -29.56 -21.35 9.89
N THR A 1148 -28.33 -21.16 10.36
CA THR A 1148 -27.62 -22.18 11.14
C THR A 1148 -26.60 -21.53 12.07
N LEU A 1149 -26.95 -21.41 13.36
CA LEU A 1149 -26.18 -22.02 14.46
C LEU A 1149 -26.85 -21.77 15.82
N ASP A 1150 -27.25 -22.89 16.43
CA ASP A 1150 -27.65 -23.05 17.82
C ASP A 1150 -26.46 -22.81 18.77
N ILE A 1151 -26.66 -22.07 19.86
CA ILE A 1151 -25.71 -21.93 20.98
C ILE A 1151 -26.08 -22.82 22.20
N ASP A 1152 -27.11 -23.66 22.13
CA ASP A 1152 -27.50 -24.49 23.29
C ASP A 1152 -26.75 -25.83 23.40
N LYS A 1153 -25.40 -25.80 23.46
CA LYS A 1153 -24.59 -26.98 23.85
C LYS A 1153 -23.73 -26.83 25.11
N ILE A 1154 -23.78 -25.69 25.82
CA ILE A 1154 -23.11 -25.56 27.13
C ILE A 1154 -23.99 -24.77 28.10
N SER A 1155 -25.09 -25.38 28.55
CA SER A 1155 -25.61 -25.27 29.93
C SER A 1155 -26.97 -25.95 30.03
N SER A 1156 -27.16 -26.63 31.15
CA SER A 1156 -28.28 -27.49 31.49
C SER A 1156 -29.62 -26.75 31.57
N THR A 1157 -30.48 -26.96 30.56
CA THR A 1157 -31.93 -27.23 30.74
C THR A 1157 -32.47 -27.77 29.41
N GLY A 1158 -32.65 -29.08 29.34
CA GLY A 1158 -33.10 -29.73 28.12
C GLY A 1158 -34.56 -29.38 27.80
N ILE A 1159 -34.81 -28.72 26.67
CA ILE A 1159 -35.94 -28.89 25.73
C ILE A 1159 -35.59 -28.04 24.48
N SER A 1160 -34.91 -28.60 23.48
CA SER A 1160 -34.88 -28.05 22.11
C SER A 1160 -34.41 -29.08 21.07
N HIS A 1161 -33.31 -29.81 21.35
CA HIS A 1161 -32.77 -30.82 20.42
C HIS A 1161 -33.65 -32.08 20.26
N LYS A 1162 -34.29 -32.56 21.34
CA LYS A 1162 -35.21 -33.71 21.27
C LYS A 1162 -36.46 -33.41 20.45
N LYS A 1163 -36.97 -32.18 20.44
CA LYS A 1163 -38.18 -31.80 19.68
C LYS A 1163 -37.89 -31.70 18.18
N ARG A 1164 -36.74 -31.14 17.79
CA ARG A 1164 -36.31 -31.04 16.38
C ARG A 1164 -35.93 -32.41 15.79
N ALA A 1165 -35.22 -33.26 16.52
CA ALA A 1165 -34.95 -34.62 16.08
C ALA A 1165 -36.24 -35.43 15.88
N ARG A 1166 -37.20 -35.33 16.81
CA ARG A 1166 -38.52 -35.97 16.68
C ARG A 1166 -39.34 -35.38 15.51
N TYR A 1167 -39.12 -34.12 15.15
CA TYR A 1167 -39.77 -33.45 14.02
C TYR A 1167 -39.31 -34.04 12.68
N ALA A 1168 -38.00 -34.15 12.48
CA ALA A 1168 -37.43 -34.74 11.27
C ALA A 1168 -37.86 -36.20 11.11
N VAL A 1169 -37.84 -36.97 12.20
CA VAL A 1169 -38.28 -38.38 12.20
C VAL A 1169 -39.72 -38.54 11.74
N VAL A 1170 -40.63 -37.63 12.08
CA VAL A 1170 -42.04 -37.69 11.62
C VAL A 1170 -42.15 -37.41 10.12
N LEU A 1171 -41.37 -36.48 9.58
CA LEU A 1171 -41.36 -36.19 8.15
C LEU A 1171 -40.71 -37.32 7.34
N ASP A 1172 -39.66 -37.94 7.87
CA ASP A 1172 -39.00 -39.08 7.25
C ASP A 1172 -39.93 -40.29 7.19
N ILE A 1173 -40.72 -40.55 8.25
CA ILE A 1173 -41.76 -41.61 8.22
C ILE A 1173 -42.78 -41.36 7.10
N ILE A 1174 -43.18 -40.10 6.88
CA ILE A 1174 -44.14 -39.76 5.83
C ILE A 1174 -43.51 -39.97 4.45
N LYS A 1175 -42.26 -39.53 4.23
CA LYS A 1175 -41.55 -39.73 2.95
C LYS A 1175 -41.33 -41.21 2.62
N GLU A 1176 -40.87 -41.99 3.61
CA GLU A 1176 -40.56 -43.42 3.43
C GLU A 1176 -41.82 -44.24 3.14
N LYS A 1177 -42.96 -43.87 3.73
CA LYS A 1177 -44.24 -44.57 3.54
C LYS A 1177 -45.12 -44.00 2.43
N GLU A 1178 -44.79 -42.84 1.88
CA GLU A 1178 -45.54 -42.23 0.77
C GLU A 1178 -45.45 -43.08 -0.51
N GLU A 1179 -44.36 -43.82 -0.71
CA GLU A 1179 -44.20 -44.76 -1.83
C GLU A 1179 -45.12 -45.99 -1.72
N GLU A 1180 -45.52 -46.38 -0.50
CA GLU A 1180 -46.37 -47.56 -0.25
C GLU A 1180 -47.88 -47.26 -0.38
N PHE A 1181 -48.30 -45.98 -0.26
CA PHE A 1181 -49.71 -45.58 -0.26
C PHE A 1181 -50.02 -44.52 -1.34
N ALA A 1182 -50.69 -44.96 -2.41
CA ALA A 1182 -51.02 -44.12 -3.57
C ALA A 1182 -51.84 -42.85 -3.21
N GLU A 1183 -52.74 -42.92 -2.22
CA GLU A 1183 -53.59 -41.80 -1.78
C GLU A 1183 -52.99 -40.98 -0.62
N GLY A 1184 -51.76 -41.31 -0.17
CA GLY A 1184 -51.07 -40.65 0.93
C GLY A 1184 -51.02 -41.51 2.19
N VAL A 1185 -50.09 -41.21 3.11
CA VAL A 1185 -49.87 -42.05 4.29
C VAL A 1185 -51.01 -41.83 5.30
N PRO A 1186 -51.75 -42.88 5.73
CA PRO A 1186 -52.83 -42.74 6.70
C PRO A 1186 -52.33 -42.26 8.07
N LEU A 1187 -53.09 -41.36 8.73
CA LEU A 1187 -52.75 -40.82 10.05
C LEU A 1187 -52.53 -41.91 11.11
N ARG A 1188 -53.27 -43.03 11.03
CA ARG A 1188 -53.12 -44.16 11.97
C ARG A 1188 -51.73 -44.79 11.84
N THR A 1189 -51.26 -45.01 10.62
CA THR A 1189 -49.94 -45.58 10.31
C THR A 1189 -48.81 -44.65 10.78
N ILE A 1190 -48.94 -43.34 10.55
CA ILE A 1190 -47.95 -42.34 11.02
C ILE A 1190 -47.86 -42.36 12.55
N LEU A 1191 -49.00 -42.45 13.25
CA LEU A 1191 -49.04 -42.47 14.71
C LEU A 1191 -48.45 -43.77 15.29
N GLU A 1192 -48.70 -44.92 14.66
CA GLU A 1192 -48.14 -46.20 15.10
C GLU A 1192 -46.62 -46.26 14.96
N GLU A 1193 -46.09 -45.83 13.82
CA GLU A 1193 -44.64 -45.79 13.57
C GLU A 1193 -43.93 -44.72 14.42
N ALA A 1194 -44.55 -43.55 14.62
CA ALA A 1194 -44.01 -42.53 15.50
C ALA A 1194 -44.01 -43.00 16.97
N LYS A 1195 -45.00 -43.80 17.39
CA LYS A 1195 -45.05 -44.39 18.73
C LYS A 1195 -43.98 -45.46 18.93
N LYS A 1196 -43.70 -46.30 17.92
CA LYS A 1196 -42.56 -47.24 17.95
C LYS A 1196 -41.22 -46.53 18.13
N LYS A 1197 -41.07 -45.33 17.54
CA LYS A 1197 -39.88 -44.47 17.70
C LYS A 1197 -39.93 -43.54 18.93
N GLY A 1198 -40.86 -43.74 19.87
CA GLY A 1198 -40.90 -43.06 21.16
C GLY A 1198 -41.41 -41.60 21.11
N ILE A 1199 -42.27 -41.27 20.13
CA ILE A 1199 -42.88 -39.95 19.94
C ILE A 1199 -44.35 -40.00 20.37
N GLU A 1200 -44.81 -39.02 21.15
CA GLU A 1200 -46.20 -38.95 21.61
C GLU A 1200 -47.16 -38.49 20.52
N ASN A 1201 -48.35 -39.11 20.47
CA ASN A 1201 -49.38 -38.85 19.47
C ASN A 1201 -49.85 -37.38 19.42
N ALA A 1202 -49.88 -36.69 20.56
CA ALA A 1202 -50.25 -35.27 20.62
C ALA A 1202 -49.22 -34.39 19.89
N PHE A 1203 -47.94 -34.74 19.99
CA PHE A 1203 -46.85 -34.02 19.35
C PHE A 1203 -46.84 -34.22 17.83
N VAL A 1204 -47.09 -35.45 17.36
CA VAL A 1204 -47.20 -35.78 15.92
C VAL A 1204 -48.35 -35.01 15.25
N LYS A 1205 -49.51 -34.92 15.91
CA LYS A 1205 -50.66 -34.16 15.38
C LYS A 1205 -50.39 -32.66 15.29
N ASP A 1206 -49.63 -32.07 16.23
CA ASP A 1206 -49.24 -30.66 16.16
C ASP A 1206 -48.26 -30.40 15.00
N ILE A 1207 -47.34 -31.33 14.75
CA ILE A 1207 -46.40 -31.27 13.61
C ILE A 1207 -47.15 -31.28 12.28
N LEU A 1208 -48.06 -32.25 12.07
CA LEU A 1208 -48.84 -32.36 10.83
C LEU A 1208 -49.66 -31.10 10.57
N LYS A 1209 -50.25 -30.50 11.62
CA LYS A 1209 -51.03 -29.27 11.51
C LYS A 1209 -50.17 -28.05 11.14
N ARG A 1210 -48.93 -27.97 11.65
CA ARG A 1210 -47.98 -26.90 11.32
C ARG A 1210 -47.43 -27.02 9.92
N GLU A 1211 -47.06 -28.23 9.49
CA GLU A 1211 -46.53 -28.46 8.14
C GLU A 1211 -47.60 -28.30 7.06
N LYS A 1212 -48.86 -28.67 7.34
CA LYS A 1212 -49.98 -28.36 6.46
C LYS A 1212 -50.19 -26.85 6.28
N LYS A 1213 -49.94 -26.04 7.33
CA LYS A 1213 -49.99 -24.57 7.24
C LYS A 1213 -48.80 -23.96 6.50
N ARG A 1214 -47.62 -24.57 6.61
CA ARG A 1214 -46.39 -24.13 5.93
C ARG A 1214 -46.33 -24.56 4.46
N GLY A 1215 -47.17 -25.51 4.06
CA GLY A 1215 -47.20 -26.05 2.70
C GLY A 1215 -46.12 -27.09 2.43
N GLY A 1216 -45.49 -27.66 3.47
CA GLY A 1216 -44.52 -28.76 3.33
C GLY A 1216 -45.17 -30.14 3.17
N ILE A 1217 -46.41 -30.29 3.65
CA ILE A 1217 -47.24 -31.48 3.42
C ILE A 1217 -48.65 -31.05 3.00
N TYR A 1218 -49.32 -31.88 2.21
CA TYR A 1218 -50.72 -31.68 1.82
C TYR A 1218 -51.54 -32.95 2.14
N GLU A 1219 -52.85 -32.78 2.24
CA GLU A 1219 -53.80 -33.85 2.60
C GLU A 1219 -54.68 -34.16 1.38
N PRO A 1220 -54.37 -35.21 0.59
CA PRO A 1220 -55.13 -35.56 -0.62
C PRO A 1220 -56.54 -36.05 -0.31
N SER A 1221 -56.71 -36.79 0.80
CA SER A 1221 -57.98 -37.31 1.31
C SER A 1221 -58.01 -37.22 2.85
N GLN A 1222 -59.20 -37.22 3.45
CA GLN A 1222 -59.34 -36.94 4.89
C GLN A 1222 -58.53 -37.94 5.74
N ASN A 1223 -57.61 -37.42 6.56
CA ASN A 1223 -56.61 -38.11 7.36
C ASN A 1223 -55.48 -38.85 6.61
N HIS A 1224 -55.16 -38.48 5.36
CA HIS A 1224 -54.01 -39.01 4.60
C HIS A 1224 -53.06 -37.88 4.23
N TYR A 1225 -51.75 -38.06 4.47
CA TYR A 1225 -50.77 -36.97 4.31
C TYR A 1225 -49.67 -37.35 3.30
N LYS A 1226 -49.30 -36.40 2.44
CA LYS A 1226 -48.20 -36.49 1.46
C LYS A 1226 -47.27 -35.29 1.56
N VAL A 1227 -45.99 -35.49 1.28
CA VAL A 1227 -45.04 -34.38 1.22
C VAL A 1227 -45.22 -33.63 -0.09
N VAL A 1228 -45.19 -32.29 -0.04
CA VAL A 1228 -45.21 -31.48 -1.26
C VAL A 1228 -43.83 -31.59 -1.92
N PRO A 1229 -43.73 -32.03 -3.19
CA PRO A 1229 -42.45 -32.20 -3.88
C PRO A 1229 -41.71 -30.89 -4.13
#